data_AF-A0A7V9SIM5-F1
#
_entry.id   AF-A0A7V9SIM5-F1
#
_cell.length_a   1.000
_cell.length_b   1.000
_cell.length_c   1.000
_cell.angle_alpha   90.00
_cell.angle_beta   90.00
_cell.angle_gamma   90.00
#
_symmetry.space_group_name_H-M   'P 1'
#
loop_
_entity.id
_entity.type
_entity.pdbx_description
1 polymer ?
#
loop_
_entity_poly.entity_id
_entity_poly.type
_entity_poly.pdbx_seq_one_letter_code
_entity_poly.pdbx_strand_id
1 'polypeptide(L)'
;MNIRSLGVAAAGLWMLAVLVRVQAAPVPAVSAAAPQAPLVDFATAVQPVLEANCLECHSADKRKGGLSLATYEDVLEGGRSGPAIRPGDGAGSLLFHRITAEIDPQMPLDELPLSDEEIAGLRLWIDQGARSNPSAPPAPPPWEAPLGLAAPSLPEPVWTAWSSPADRLVAAYLRGRGVSEPELVSDTVFARRVYLDTWGLLPSREALERFVADGAPDKRAKLVAALLSDGDRYAEGWMSFWNDLLRNEDGVTYFSEDAGRKSITEWLLPALRENMPYDRFVTALLNPVTPGGPEGFLTGVNWRGETSAAVKPWMQASQNTAQVFLGVNLKCNACHDSFVSRWKLKDAYALAAFFSPEPRLQLFRCDVARDEYAEPAFLFPELSRVPASPALADRRATIAAIFTDPRNGRMPRTLVNRIWQRLLGHGLVPDSDEMDGRPWSPELLDWLAGDFVARGYDLKGLIATILTSRAYQMRAVPREGEPPARDYTFAGPEVRRMTAEQFADAIGSITGEWSVYQPPSTGGSGGKRPPTASDAVSAGAYAREWRAPSTNLTRALGRPIRDQVTSVRPAQATTLQSLELVNGDILTRLLTRGARRLLGELPTEPVSLYNAAVAGRYAAARAFDIDISNAERLWLIVRDTGSNAPERILPVWTDGAFVHADGSTVPLASLTPRDAAGLRDAAGPGAGANVPVRNPSRLVYDVSGRGFVRFRGRVDIENARAEVGSTLNPQVRFFVFDAEPNSDRLVPPAPAPPLEASAPPGSAGEVVDRLFWIALSRPPTAAERRASEEALVDPARPGKPSAEGVADLLWALLMKPEFQLVY
;
A
#
# COMPACT_ATOMS: atom_id res chain seq x y z
N MET A 1 62.06 -36.01 59.23
CA MET A 1 60.87 -36.55 59.92
C MET A 1 59.82 -36.82 58.85
N ASN A 2 59.41 -38.01 58.43
CA ASN A 2 59.71 -39.43 58.62
C ASN A 2 59.13 -40.10 57.34
N ILE A 3 59.70 -41.02 56.56
CA ILE A 3 60.96 -41.76 56.50
C ILE A 3 61.21 -42.10 54.99
N ARG A 4 62.37 -41.68 54.49
CA ARG A 4 63.31 -42.31 53.52
C ARG A 4 62.88 -42.79 52.11
N SER A 5 63.19 -41.96 51.11
CA SER A 5 64.32 -42.05 50.14
C SER A 5 64.75 -43.40 49.51
N LEU A 6 65.21 -43.26 48.25
CA LEU A 6 66.05 -44.17 47.40
C LEU A 6 65.23 -45.24 46.67
N GLY A 7 65.52 -45.64 45.43
CA GLY A 7 66.67 -45.48 44.55
C GLY A 7 66.49 -46.49 43.40
N VAL A 8 67.24 -46.30 42.32
CA VAL A 8 67.08 -46.93 41.00
C VAL A 8 67.60 -48.39 40.92
N ALA A 9 67.06 -49.14 39.93
CA ALA A 9 67.53 -50.42 39.34
C ALA A 9 67.32 -51.71 40.18
N ALA A 10 67.11 -52.92 39.64
CA ALA A 10 67.47 -53.49 38.36
C ALA A 10 66.59 -54.72 37.99
N ALA A 11 66.61 -55.02 36.68
CA ALA A 11 66.39 -56.27 35.93
C ALA A 11 65.94 -57.57 36.64
N GLY A 12 65.00 -58.25 35.99
CA GLY A 12 64.76 -59.69 36.17
C GLY A 12 63.81 -60.24 35.10
N LEU A 13 64.36 -60.74 34.00
CA LEU A 13 63.64 -61.52 32.98
C LEU A 13 62.96 -62.75 33.61
N TRP A 14 61.68 -62.96 33.30
CA TRP A 14 61.07 -64.29 33.22
C TRP A 14 60.22 -64.37 31.95
N MET A 15 60.62 -65.25 31.04
CA MET A 15 59.82 -65.65 29.87
C MET A 15 58.65 -66.53 30.31
N LEU A 16 57.44 -66.19 29.88
CA LEU A 16 56.31 -67.12 29.81
C LEU A 16 55.73 -67.09 28.39
N ALA A 17 55.48 -68.27 27.83
CA ALA A 17 54.95 -68.48 26.50
C ALA A 17 53.55 -67.88 26.33
N VAL A 18 53.38 -67.04 25.30
CA VAL A 18 52.09 -66.48 24.87
C VAL A 18 51.61 -67.23 23.62
N LEU A 19 50.43 -67.83 23.72
CA LEU A 19 49.64 -68.26 22.55
C LEU A 19 49.23 -67.02 21.75
N VAL A 20 49.85 -66.83 20.59
CA VAL A 20 49.44 -65.82 19.61
C VAL A 20 48.15 -66.28 18.93
N ARG A 21 47.01 -65.67 19.28
CA ARG A 21 45.84 -65.64 18.39
C ARG A 21 46.15 -64.65 17.28
N VAL A 22 46.37 -65.16 16.07
CA VAL A 22 46.37 -64.34 14.85
C VAL A 22 44.92 -63.88 14.63
N GLN A 23 44.58 -62.67 15.09
CA GLN A 23 43.41 -61.96 14.59
C GLN A 23 43.77 -61.44 13.19
N ALA A 24 43.15 -62.02 12.16
CA ALA A 24 43.14 -61.40 10.85
C ALA A 24 42.46 -60.02 10.99
N ALA A 25 43.23 -58.96 10.73
CA ALA A 25 42.68 -57.61 10.63
C ALA A 25 41.65 -57.58 9.48
N PRO A 26 40.47 -56.96 9.66
CA PRO A 26 39.55 -56.78 8.55
C PRO A 26 40.23 -55.88 7.51
N VAL A 27 40.41 -56.42 6.31
CA VAL A 27 40.74 -55.64 5.12
C VAL A 27 39.65 -54.58 4.97
N PRO A 28 39.97 -53.28 4.84
CA PRO A 28 38.95 -52.28 4.56
C PRO A 28 38.31 -52.65 3.22
N ALA A 29 37.01 -52.95 3.25
CA ALA A 29 36.23 -53.06 2.03
C ALA A 29 36.34 -51.69 1.34
N VAL A 30 37.03 -51.66 0.20
CA VAL A 30 36.93 -50.56 -0.75
C VAL A 30 35.47 -50.54 -1.16
N SER A 31 34.70 -49.64 -0.56
CA SER A 31 33.37 -49.30 -1.05
C SER A 31 33.57 -48.78 -2.46
N ALA A 32 33.24 -49.61 -3.44
CA ALA A 32 33.12 -49.15 -4.81
C ALA A 32 32.13 -47.99 -4.78
N ALA A 33 32.60 -46.78 -5.15
CA ALA A 33 31.72 -45.64 -5.33
C ALA A 33 30.57 -46.11 -6.23
N ALA A 34 29.33 -45.94 -5.76
CA ALA A 34 28.15 -46.17 -6.59
C ALA A 34 28.39 -45.44 -7.93
N PRO A 35 28.10 -46.07 -9.08
CA PRO A 35 28.27 -45.41 -10.37
C PRO A 35 27.50 -44.08 -10.30
N GLN A 36 28.21 -42.96 -10.46
CA GLN A 36 27.56 -41.66 -10.57
C GLN A 36 26.57 -41.77 -11.70
N ALA A 37 25.28 -41.49 -11.41
CA ALA A 37 24.26 -41.45 -12.43
C ALA A 37 24.75 -40.58 -13.60
N PRO A 38 24.53 -40.98 -14.86
CA PRO A 38 24.98 -40.19 -15.99
C PRO A 38 24.47 -38.76 -15.86
N LEU A 39 25.33 -37.80 -16.19
CA LEU A 39 24.96 -36.39 -16.12
C LEU A 39 23.88 -36.10 -17.17
N VAL A 40 22.83 -35.42 -16.75
CA VAL A 40 21.69 -35.05 -17.59
C VAL A 40 22.11 -33.89 -18.51
N ASP A 41 21.87 -34.03 -19.81
CA ASP A 41 22.12 -32.99 -20.80
C ASP A 41 20.86 -32.13 -21.00
N PHE A 42 21.02 -30.80 -20.88
CA PHE A 42 19.90 -29.87 -21.00
C PHE A 42 19.21 -29.97 -22.37
N ALA A 43 19.97 -29.99 -23.45
CA ALA A 43 19.41 -29.90 -24.80
C ALA A 43 18.62 -31.16 -25.18
N THR A 44 19.03 -32.34 -24.68
CA THR A 44 18.40 -33.60 -25.06
C THR A 44 17.39 -34.13 -24.06
N ALA A 45 17.48 -33.76 -22.78
CA ALA A 45 16.64 -34.33 -21.72
C ALA A 45 15.74 -33.30 -21.01
N VAL A 46 16.11 -32.02 -20.99
CA VAL A 46 15.35 -30.98 -20.27
C VAL A 46 14.55 -30.11 -21.23
N GLN A 47 15.22 -29.56 -22.24
CA GLN A 47 14.62 -28.66 -23.22
C GLN A 47 13.37 -29.25 -23.91
N PRO A 48 13.33 -30.52 -24.34
CA PRO A 48 12.12 -31.09 -24.95
C PRO A 48 10.91 -31.11 -24.01
N VAL A 49 11.13 -31.32 -22.70
CA VAL A 49 10.07 -31.30 -21.68
C VAL A 49 9.53 -29.89 -21.51
N LEU A 50 10.40 -28.88 -21.48
CA LEU A 50 10.01 -27.46 -21.38
C LEU A 50 9.30 -26.98 -22.64
N GLU A 51 9.77 -27.38 -23.83
CA GLU A 51 9.16 -27.04 -25.12
C GLU A 51 7.74 -27.59 -25.25
N ALA A 52 7.53 -28.84 -24.85
CA ALA A 52 6.24 -29.50 -24.95
C ALA A 52 5.21 -28.94 -23.95
N ASN A 53 5.65 -28.57 -22.74
CA ASN A 53 4.74 -28.35 -21.61
C ASN A 53 4.74 -26.92 -21.05
N CYS A 54 5.62 -26.01 -21.49
CA CYS A 54 5.80 -24.71 -20.81
C CYS A 54 5.78 -23.48 -21.73
N LEU A 55 6.21 -23.59 -22.98
CA LEU A 55 6.50 -22.40 -23.81
C LEU A 55 5.27 -21.65 -24.32
N GLU A 56 4.08 -22.23 -24.23
CA GLU A 56 2.85 -21.51 -24.57
C GLU A 56 2.68 -20.23 -23.73
N CYS A 57 3.05 -20.29 -22.44
CA CYS A 57 2.93 -19.20 -21.49
C CYS A 57 4.26 -18.66 -20.95
N HIS A 58 5.36 -19.40 -21.12
CA HIS A 58 6.70 -19.08 -20.61
C HIS A 58 7.76 -19.12 -21.71
N SER A 59 7.58 -18.34 -22.77
CA SER A 59 8.53 -18.17 -23.87
C SER A 59 9.16 -16.77 -23.85
N ALA A 60 10.09 -16.53 -24.79
CA ALA A 60 10.72 -15.22 -24.96
C ALA A 60 9.68 -14.09 -25.19
N ASP A 61 8.63 -14.37 -25.97
CA ASP A 61 7.57 -13.42 -26.32
C ASP A 61 6.43 -13.37 -25.29
N LYS A 62 6.14 -14.49 -24.63
CA LYS A 62 5.09 -14.60 -23.61
C LYS A 62 5.72 -14.99 -22.28
N ARG A 63 6.01 -14.00 -21.43
CA ARG A 63 6.66 -14.18 -20.13
C ARG A 63 5.66 -14.09 -18.97
N LYS A 64 4.76 -15.07 -18.81
CA LYS A 64 3.81 -15.05 -17.68
C LYS A 64 4.59 -15.07 -16.35
N GLY A 65 4.28 -14.13 -15.46
CA GLY A 65 5.03 -13.98 -14.21
C GLY A 65 6.46 -13.44 -14.39
N GLY A 66 6.84 -12.95 -15.58
CA GLY A 66 8.19 -12.54 -15.94
C GLY A 66 9.15 -13.69 -16.25
N LEU A 67 8.67 -14.94 -16.25
CA LEU A 67 9.46 -16.15 -16.48
C LEU A 67 9.45 -16.55 -17.96
N SER A 68 10.63 -16.77 -18.54
CA SER A 68 10.82 -17.54 -19.78
C SER A 68 11.50 -18.86 -19.45
N LEU A 69 11.18 -19.91 -20.21
CA LEU A 69 11.82 -21.23 -20.17
C LEU A 69 12.32 -21.65 -21.56
N ALA A 70 12.40 -20.70 -22.51
CA ALA A 70 12.69 -20.97 -23.92
C ALA A 70 14.17 -21.34 -24.18
N THR A 71 15.08 -20.90 -23.31
CA THR A 71 16.52 -21.14 -23.44
C THR A 71 17.13 -21.55 -22.11
N TYR A 72 18.32 -22.15 -22.12
CA TYR A 72 19.06 -22.48 -20.90
C TYR A 72 19.26 -21.24 -20.01
N GLU A 73 19.61 -20.12 -20.62
CA GLU A 73 19.82 -18.84 -19.96
C GLU A 73 18.53 -18.31 -19.30
N ASP A 74 17.38 -18.46 -19.97
CA ASP A 74 16.08 -18.07 -19.42
C ASP A 74 15.69 -18.91 -18.18
N VAL A 75 16.00 -20.21 -18.18
CA VAL A 75 15.73 -21.08 -17.00
C VAL A 75 16.55 -20.63 -15.78
N LEU A 76 17.80 -20.21 -16.00
CA LEU A 76 18.66 -19.66 -14.94
C LEU A 76 18.27 -18.24 -14.51
N GLU A 77 17.57 -17.50 -15.36
CA GLU A 77 17.09 -16.15 -15.08
C GLU A 77 15.96 -16.14 -14.05
N GLY A 78 15.00 -17.05 -14.18
CA GLY A 78 13.81 -17.08 -13.33
C GLY A 78 12.77 -16.03 -13.73
N GLY A 79 11.90 -15.65 -12.79
CA GLY A 79 10.83 -14.69 -13.02
C GLY A 79 10.68 -13.71 -11.87
N ARG A 80 9.52 -13.03 -11.77
CA ARG A 80 9.25 -12.06 -10.69
C ARG A 80 9.32 -12.67 -9.30
N SER A 81 8.98 -13.95 -9.18
CA SER A 81 9.09 -14.70 -7.92
C SER A 81 10.52 -15.17 -7.62
N GLY A 82 11.52 -14.64 -8.31
CA GLY A 82 12.91 -15.04 -8.17
C GLY A 82 13.30 -16.23 -9.05
N PRO A 83 14.39 -16.93 -8.68
CA PRO A 83 14.94 -18.03 -9.47
C PRO A 83 13.94 -19.19 -9.62
N ALA A 84 13.76 -19.68 -10.84
CA ALA A 84 12.95 -20.87 -11.09
C ALA A 84 13.64 -22.14 -10.56
N ILE A 85 14.96 -22.18 -10.65
CA ILE A 85 15.78 -23.30 -10.17
C ILE A 85 16.93 -22.82 -9.28
N ARG A 86 17.36 -23.71 -8.40
CA ARG A 86 18.57 -23.58 -7.58
C ARG A 86 19.52 -24.71 -7.93
N PRO A 87 20.59 -24.44 -8.69
CA PRO A 87 21.57 -25.47 -9.04
C PRO A 87 22.09 -26.20 -7.79
N GLY A 88 21.91 -27.53 -7.76
CA GLY A 88 22.26 -28.39 -6.63
C GLY A 88 21.15 -28.63 -5.60
N ASP A 89 19.98 -28.00 -5.76
CA ASP A 89 18.83 -28.13 -4.87
C ASP A 89 17.51 -28.21 -5.67
N GLY A 90 17.27 -29.36 -6.29
CA GLY A 90 16.06 -29.63 -7.07
C GLY A 90 14.81 -29.64 -6.19
N ALA A 91 14.90 -30.17 -4.97
CA ALA A 91 13.76 -30.23 -4.05
C ALA A 91 13.33 -28.85 -3.52
N GLY A 92 14.26 -27.91 -3.37
CA GLY A 92 13.99 -26.52 -2.95
C GLY A 92 13.84 -25.53 -4.11
N SER A 93 13.74 -26.01 -5.35
CA SER A 93 13.56 -25.19 -6.55
C SER A 93 12.09 -24.86 -6.79
N LEU A 94 11.79 -23.59 -7.10
CA LEU A 94 10.41 -23.12 -7.33
C LEU A 94 9.71 -23.88 -8.46
N LEU A 95 10.43 -24.18 -9.54
CA LEU A 95 9.93 -24.99 -10.66
C LEU A 95 9.43 -26.35 -10.18
N PHE A 96 10.18 -27.01 -9.28
CA PHE A 96 9.83 -28.32 -8.76
C PHE A 96 8.52 -28.27 -7.96
N HIS A 97 8.40 -27.31 -7.04
CA HIS A 97 7.16 -27.12 -6.27
C HIS A 97 5.92 -26.85 -7.14
N ARG A 98 6.08 -26.18 -8.30
CA ARG A 98 4.99 -25.94 -9.26
C ARG A 98 4.56 -27.19 -10.00
N ILE A 99 5.53 -27.99 -10.49
CA ILE A 99 5.23 -29.20 -11.28
C ILE A 99 4.75 -30.37 -10.41
N THR A 100 5.04 -30.35 -9.10
CA THR A 100 4.54 -31.34 -8.13
C THR A 100 3.26 -30.91 -7.41
N ALA A 101 2.65 -29.78 -7.79
CA ALA A 101 1.44 -29.24 -7.16
C ALA A 101 1.58 -28.93 -5.66
N GLU A 102 2.81 -28.71 -5.17
CA GLU A 102 3.03 -28.25 -3.80
C GLU A 102 2.59 -26.80 -3.60
N ILE A 103 2.53 -26.02 -4.69
CA ILE A 103 2.02 -24.64 -4.71
C ILE A 103 1.10 -24.36 -5.88
N ASP A 104 0.04 -23.58 -5.61
CA ASP A 104 -0.95 -23.17 -6.62
C ASP A 104 -0.60 -21.87 -7.35
N PRO A 105 -0.87 -21.76 -8.66
CA PRO A 105 -1.31 -22.86 -9.54
C PRO A 105 -0.20 -23.90 -9.77
N GLN A 106 -0.61 -25.17 -9.90
CA GLN A 106 0.18 -26.25 -10.48
C GLN A 106 0.57 -25.89 -11.92
N MET A 107 1.75 -26.35 -12.37
CA MET A 107 2.18 -26.26 -13.77
C MET A 107 2.35 -27.65 -14.38
N PRO A 108 1.98 -27.87 -15.65
CA PRO A 108 1.41 -26.89 -16.57
C PRO A 108 -0.05 -26.55 -16.21
N LEU A 109 -0.43 -25.29 -16.40
CA LEU A 109 -1.72 -24.78 -15.94
C LEU A 109 -2.85 -25.26 -16.85
N ASP A 110 -3.91 -25.82 -16.26
CA ASP A 110 -5.10 -26.32 -16.97
C ASP A 110 -4.79 -27.44 -17.99
N GLU A 111 -3.63 -28.10 -17.86
CA GLU A 111 -3.21 -29.25 -18.65
C GLU A 111 -2.88 -30.47 -17.76
N LEU A 112 -2.47 -31.58 -18.37
CA LEU A 112 -2.04 -32.77 -17.64
C LEU A 112 -0.73 -32.50 -16.87
N PRO A 113 -0.58 -33.00 -15.63
CA PRO A 113 0.69 -32.96 -14.93
C PRO A 113 1.79 -33.67 -15.74
N LEU A 114 3.04 -33.24 -15.56
CA LEU A 114 4.20 -33.98 -16.07
C LEU A 114 4.22 -35.40 -15.53
N SER A 115 4.77 -36.33 -16.30
CA SER A 115 5.00 -37.70 -15.84
C SER A 115 6.04 -37.75 -14.72
N ASP A 116 5.98 -38.79 -13.88
CA ASP A 116 6.96 -39.01 -12.82
C ASP A 116 8.41 -39.09 -13.36
N GLU A 117 8.59 -39.59 -14.58
CA GLU A 117 9.88 -39.68 -15.26
C GLU A 117 10.41 -38.30 -15.65
N GLU A 118 9.57 -37.43 -16.23
CA GLU A 118 9.94 -36.05 -16.56
C GLU A 118 10.27 -35.25 -15.31
N ILE A 119 9.46 -35.37 -14.26
CA ILE A 119 9.69 -34.71 -12.97
C ILE A 119 11.02 -35.18 -12.36
N ALA A 120 11.29 -36.49 -12.36
CA ALA A 120 12.54 -37.05 -11.87
C ALA A 120 13.75 -36.60 -12.70
N GLY A 121 13.61 -36.52 -14.03
CA GLY A 121 14.66 -36.04 -14.94
C GLY A 121 15.02 -34.58 -14.70
N LEU A 122 14.00 -33.70 -14.59
CA LEU A 122 14.19 -32.29 -14.26
C LEU A 122 14.85 -32.10 -12.90
N ARG A 123 14.38 -32.81 -11.87
CA ARG A 123 14.96 -32.76 -10.53
C ARG A 123 16.41 -33.22 -10.52
N LEU A 124 16.70 -34.35 -11.17
CA LEU A 124 18.06 -34.90 -11.23
C LEU A 124 19.03 -33.92 -11.91
N TRP A 125 18.60 -33.30 -13.02
CA TRP A 125 19.41 -32.27 -13.69
C TRP A 125 19.72 -31.09 -12.75
N ILE A 126 18.73 -30.60 -11.99
CA ILE A 126 18.93 -29.52 -11.03
C ILE A 126 19.89 -29.97 -9.91
N ASP A 127 19.66 -31.14 -9.30
CA ASP A 127 20.50 -31.72 -8.23
C ASP A 127 21.96 -31.93 -8.69
N GLN A 128 22.19 -32.21 -9.99
CA GLN A 128 23.51 -32.32 -10.62
C GLN A 128 24.18 -30.96 -10.92
N GLY A 129 23.54 -29.87 -10.52
CA GLY A 129 24.04 -28.50 -10.67
C GLY A 129 23.55 -27.79 -11.93
N ALA A 130 22.42 -28.22 -12.52
CA ALA A 130 21.77 -27.56 -13.66
C ALA A 130 22.73 -27.19 -14.81
N ARG A 131 23.58 -28.13 -15.21
CA ARG A 131 24.65 -27.91 -16.20
C ARG A 131 24.05 -27.71 -17.59
N SER A 132 24.66 -26.86 -18.42
CA SER A 132 24.22 -26.68 -19.81
C SER A 132 24.47 -27.92 -20.67
N ASN A 133 25.50 -28.71 -20.33
CA ASN A 133 25.78 -30.03 -20.89
C ASN A 133 26.61 -30.85 -19.89
N PRO A 134 26.78 -32.17 -20.08
CA PRO A 134 27.53 -33.04 -19.16
C PRO A 134 28.98 -32.63 -18.88
N SER A 135 29.62 -31.88 -19.78
CA SER A 135 31.02 -31.45 -19.62
C SER A 135 31.16 -30.05 -19.01
N ALA A 136 30.06 -29.29 -18.90
CA ALA A 136 30.06 -27.95 -18.33
C ALA A 136 30.17 -27.99 -16.79
N PRO A 137 30.76 -26.96 -16.15
CA PRO A 137 30.68 -26.82 -14.69
C PRO A 137 29.22 -26.63 -14.24
N PRO A 138 28.90 -26.86 -12.94
CA PRO A 138 27.61 -26.48 -12.38
C PRO A 138 27.27 -25.03 -12.69
N ALA A 139 25.98 -24.75 -12.95
CA ALA A 139 25.48 -23.40 -13.08
C ALA A 139 25.78 -22.58 -11.82
N PRO A 140 26.05 -21.28 -11.96
CA PRO A 140 26.25 -20.41 -10.81
C PRO A 140 24.98 -20.38 -9.94
N PRO A 141 25.12 -20.22 -8.61
CA PRO A 141 23.97 -20.01 -7.75
C PRO A 141 23.24 -18.71 -8.15
N PRO A 142 21.96 -18.57 -7.76
CA PRO A 142 21.24 -17.32 -7.93
C PRO A 142 22.00 -16.13 -7.35
N TRP A 143 21.81 -14.96 -7.97
CA TRP A 143 22.39 -13.72 -7.45
C TRP A 143 21.77 -13.40 -6.09
N GLU A 144 22.60 -12.97 -5.14
CA GLU A 144 22.16 -12.46 -3.84
C GLU A 144 22.73 -11.06 -3.64
N ALA A 145 21.91 -10.16 -3.11
CA ALA A 145 22.35 -8.79 -2.89
C ALA A 145 23.44 -8.74 -1.80
N PRO A 146 24.61 -8.13 -2.06
CA PRO A 146 25.63 -7.95 -1.04
C PRO A 146 25.07 -7.18 0.15
N LEU A 147 25.43 -7.60 1.37
CA LEU A 147 24.89 -6.98 2.59
C LEU A 147 25.26 -5.49 2.72
N GLY A 148 26.54 -5.14 2.50
CA GLY A 148 27.03 -3.76 2.55
C GLY A 148 26.84 -3.01 1.24
N LEU A 149 26.85 -1.68 1.30
CA LEU A 149 26.85 -0.80 0.12
C LEU A 149 28.22 -0.79 -0.55
N ALA A 150 28.27 -0.88 -1.88
CA ALA A 150 29.45 -0.55 -2.65
C ALA A 150 29.57 0.97 -2.84
N ALA A 151 30.80 1.45 -3.09
CA ALA A 151 31.08 2.83 -3.48
C ALA A 151 31.54 2.84 -4.94
N PRO A 152 30.62 2.78 -5.92
CA PRO A 152 30.98 2.69 -7.32
C PRO A 152 31.70 3.96 -7.79
N SER A 153 32.73 3.80 -8.62
CA SER A 153 33.41 4.91 -9.29
C SER A 153 32.51 5.55 -10.34
N LEU A 154 32.48 6.89 -10.41
CA LEU A 154 31.68 7.59 -11.41
C LEU A 154 32.35 7.50 -12.81
N PRO A 155 31.67 6.98 -13.83
CA PRO A 155 32.19 6.93 -15.20
C PRO A 155 32.38 8.33 -15.77
N GLU A 156 33.37 8.58 -16.63
CA GLU A 156 33.51 9.88 -17.31
C GLU A 156 32.22 10.31 -18.04
N PRO A 157 31.90 11.62 -18.11
CA PRO A 157 30.70 12.09 -18.79
C PRO A 157 30.65 11.64 -20.26
N VAL A 158 29.65 10.83 -20.61
CA VAL A 158 29.45 10.33 -21.98
C VAL A 158 28.74 11.36 -22.87
N TRP A 159 27.81 12.12 -22.30
CA TRP A 159 27.09 13.22 -22.94
C TRP A 159 27.24 14.47 -22.08
N THR A 160 27.57 15.60 -22.71
CA THR A 160 27.96 16.84 -22.00
C THR A 160 26.88 17.35 -21.05
N ALA A 161 25.60 17.17 -21.42
CA ALA A 161 24.45 17.62 -20.61
C ALA A 161 24.03 16.66 -19.48
N TRP A 162 24.68 15.50 -19.37
CA TRP A 162 24.42 14.42 -18.41
C TRP A 162 25.56 14.33 -17.38
N SER A 163 25.78 15.43 -16.67
CA SER A 163 26.96 15.60 -15.80
C SER A 163 26.72 15.24 -14.33
N SER A 164 25.47 15.05 -13.91
CA SER A 164 25.17 14.63 -12.53
C SER A 164 25.65 13.19 -12.30
N PRO A 165 26.04 12.80 -11.07
CA PRO A 165 26.52 11.44 -10.82
C PRO A 165 25.56 10.33 -11.25
N ALA A 166 24.26 10.46 -10.95
CA ALA A 166 23.23 9.52 -11.40
C ALA A 166 23.16 9.46 -12.94
N ASP A 167 23.19 10.63 -13.60
CA ASP A 167 23.12 10.71 -15.06
C ASP A 167 24.36 10.14 -15.74
N ARG A 168 25.55 10.29 -15.14
CA ARG A 168 26.79 9.67 -15.64
C ARG A 168 26.69 8.14 -15.64
N LEU A 169 26.12 7.57 -14.58
CA LEU A 169 25.89 6.11 -14.47
C LEU A 169 24.84 5.63 -15.50
N VAL A 170 23.72 6.34 -15.63
CA VAL A 170 22.67 6.02 -16.62
C VAL A 170 23.20 6.19 -18.05
N ALA A 171 23.91 7.27 -18.35
CA ALA A 171 24.45 7.53 -19.69
C ALA A 171 25.51 6.49 -20.09
N ALA A 172 26.38 6.08 -19.16
CA ALA A 172 27.34 5.00 -19.39
C ALA A 172 26.64 3.66 -19.67
N TYR A 173 25.61 3.32 -18.89
CA TYR A 173 24.79 2.14 -19.10
C TYR A 173 24.11 2.15 -20.49
N LEU A 174 23.43 3.24 -20.84
CA LEU A 174 22.73 3.38 -22.12
C LEU A 174 23.68 3.30 -23.32
N ARG A 175 24.82 4.00 -23.24
CA ARG A 175 25.86 3.94 -24.27
C ARG A 175 26.42 2.54 -24.44
N GLY A 176 26.64 1.81 -23.34
CA GLY A 176 27.08 0.41 -23.35
C GLY A 176 26.09 -0.53 -24.05
N ARG A 177 24.81 -0.18 -24.08
CA ARG A 177 23.74 -0.90 -24.79
C ARG A 177 23.43 -0.34 -26.19
N GLY A 178 24.27 0.55 -26.72
CA GLY A 178 24.12 1.11 -28.07
C GLY A 178 23.03 2.17 -28.21
N VAL A 179 22.49 2.68 -27.11
CA VAL A 179 21.47 3.75 -27.11
C VAL A 179 22.15 5.11 -27.33
N SER A 180 21.63 5.92 -28.26
CA SER A 180 22.05 7.30 -28.50
C SER A 180 21.55 8.25 -27.39
N GLU A 181 22.07 9.49 -27.36
CA GLU A 181 21.60 10.48 -26.38
C GLU A 181 20.07 10.67 -26.47
N PRO A 182 19.30 10.38 -25.39
CA PRO A 182 17.86 10.48 -25.42
C PRO A 182 17.36 11.92 -25.50
N GLU A 183 16.25 12.12 -26.21
CA GLU A 183 15.51 13.38 -26.16
C GLU A 183 14.78 13.54 -24.82
N LEU A 184 14.84 14.76 -24.27
CA LEU A 184 14.16 15.11 -23.03
C LEU A 184 12.77 15.68 -23.31
N VAL A 185 11.84 15.49 -22.38
CA VAL A 185 10.48 16.05 -22.51
C VAL A 185 10.47 17.57 -22.43
N SER A 186 9.43 18.17 -23.02
CA SER A 186 9.16 19.60 -22.93
C SER A 186 8.93 20.05 -21.48
N ASP A 187 9.07 21.36 -21.23
CA ASP A 187 8.86 21.92 -19.89
C ASP A 187 7.43 21.71 -19.37
N THR A 188 6.42 21.78 -20.24
CA THR A 188 5.04 21.52 -19.87
C THR A 188 4.83 20.08 -19.36
N VAL A 189 5.40 19.09 -20.07
CA VAL A 189 5.32 17.68 -19.65
C VAL A 189 6.11 17.46 -18.37
N PHE A 190 7.32 18.01 -18.26
CA PHE A 190 8.12 17.95 -17.03
C PHE A 190 7.38 18.54 -15.83
N ALA A 191 6.82 19.74 -15.97
CA ALA A 191 6.07 20.41 -14.91
C ALA A 191 4.87 19.57 -14.46
N ARG A 192 4.05 19.09 -15.40
CA ARG A 192 2.90 18.26 -15.04
C ARG A 192 3.33 16.99 -14.29
N ARG A 193 4.38 16.30 -14.77
CA ARG A 193 4.91 15.08 -14.16
C ARG A 193 5.40 15.34 -12.73
N VAL A 194 6.21 16.37 -12.52
CA VAL A 194 6.80 16.68 -11.22
C VAL A 194 5.76 17.14 -10.19
N TYR A 195 4.73 17.90 -10.60
CA TYR A 195 3.64 18.31 -9.72
C TYR A 195 2.83 17.09 -9.22
N LEU A 196 2.52 16.14 -10.12
CA LEU A 196 1.83 14.91 -9.75
C LEU A 196 2.69 14.01 -8.87
N ASP A 197 3.99 13.87 -9.15
CA ASP A 197 4.89 13.02 -8.38
C ASP A 197 5.27 13.59 -7.01
N THR A 198 5.22 14.91 -6.84
CA THR A 198 5.56 15.58 -5.56
C THR A 198 4.35 15.86 -4.70
N TRP A 199 3.31 16.51 -5.23
CA TRP A 199 2.12 16.95 -4.49
C TRP A 199 0.89 16.08 -4.73
N GLY A 200 0.93 15.21 -5.74
CA GLY A 200 -0.27 14.47 -6.17
C GLY A 200 -1.34 15.38 -6.77
N LEU A 201 -0.96 16.57 -7.23
CA LEU A 201 -1.86 17.61 -7.75
C LEU A 201 -1.41 18.06 -9.14
N LEU A 202 -2.34 18.58 -9.92
CA LEU A 202 -2.03 19.24 -11.19
C LEU A 202 -1.50 20.66 -10.92
N PRO A 203 -0.59 21.19 -11.76
CA PRO A 203 -0.15 22.59 -11.65
C PRO A 203 -1.32 23.55 -11.92
N SER A 204 -1.33 24.70 -11.23
CA SER A 204 -2.22 25.79 -11.65
C SER A 204 -1.74 26.38 -12.98
N ARG A 205 -2.66 27.02 -13.72
CA ARG A 205 -2.34 27.70 -14.98
C ARG A 205 -1.21 28.72 -14.80
N GLU A 206 -1.31 29.57 -13.78
CA GLU A 206 -0.35 30.65 -13.53
C GLU A 206 1.03 30.09 -13.15
N ALA A 207 1.07 28.98 -12.42
CA ALA A 207 2.32 28.31 -12.08
C ALA A 207 3.00 27.72 -13.31
N LEU A 208 2.21 27.07 -14.17
CA LEU A 208 2.70 26.48 -15.42
C LEU A 208 3.19 27.55 -16.41
N GLU A 209 2.39 28.60 -16.65
CA GLU A 209 2.77 29.71 -17.53
C GLU A 209 4.07 30.38 -17.06
N ARG A 210 4.20 30.63 -15.75
CA ARG A 210 5.42 31.21 -15.17
C ARG A 210 6.64 30.30 -15.36
N PHE A 211 6.48 29.00 -15.15
CA PHE A 211 7.57 28.04 -15.31
C PHE A 211 8.02 27.88 -16.77
N VAL A 212 7.06 27.86 -17.70
CA VAL A 212 7.35 27.77 -19.14
C VAL A 212 8.06 29.04 -19.64
N ALA A 213 7.64 30.22 -19.17
CA ALA A 213 8.25 31.49 -19.52
C ALA A 213 9.65 31.73 -18.90
N ASP A 214 10.01 31.00 -17.85
CA ASP A 214 11.33 31.11 -17.23
C ASP A 214 12.43 30.57 -18.17
N GLY A 215 13.42 31.40 -18.47
CA GLY A 215 14.58 31.06 -19.31
C GLY A 215 15.80 30.56 -18.53
N ALA A 216 15.73 30.48 -17.19
CA ALA A 216 16.86 30.09 -16.38
C ALA A 216 17.28 28.62 -16.63
N PRO A 217 18.58 28.33 -16.80
CA PRO A 217 19.07 26.98 -17.09
C PRO A 217 18.82 25.97 -15.96
N ASP A 218 18.62 26.45 -14.73
CA ASP A 218 18.36 25.66 -13.53
C ASP A 218 16.88 25.64 -13.11
N LYS A 219 15.96 26.16 -13.95
CA LYS A 219 14.53 26.30 -13.61
C LYS A 219 13.86 24.99 -13.18
N ARG A 220 14.24 23.85 -13.77
CA ARG A 220 13.71 22.52 -13.40
C ARG A 220 14.10 22.14 -11.97
N ALA A 221 15.36 22.39 -11.59
CA ALA A 221 15.84 22.15 -10.23
C ALA A 221 15.20 23.11 -9.23
N LYS A 222 15.03 24.39 -9.60
CA LYS A 222 14.29 25.38 -8.79
C LYS A 222 12.84 24.98 -8.57
N LEU A 223 12.15 24.47 -9.60
CA LEU A 223 10.78 23.98 -9.47
C LEU A 223 10.72 22.79 -8.50
N VAL A 224 11.57 21.78 -8.68
CA VAL A 224 11.64 20.63 -7.77
C VAL A 224 11.89 21.07 -6.32
N ALA A 225 12.85 21.97 -6.10
CA ALA A 225 13.16 22.50 -4.78
C ALA A 225 11.96 23.24 -4.16
N ALA A 226 11.27 24.08 -4.94
CA ALA A 226 10.08 24.80 -4.49
C ALA A 226 8.96 23.83 -4.08
N LEU A 227 8.69 22.81 -4.90
CA LEU A 227 7.65 21.81 -4.60
C LEU A 227 7.97 21.01 -3.33
N LEU A 228 9.21 20.56 -3.15
CA LEU A 228 9.61 19.79 -1.97
C LEU A 228 9.72 20.64 -0.69
N SER A 229 9.91 21.96 -0.82
CA SER A 229 9.94 22.90 0.31
C SER A 229 8.58 23.11 0.96
N ASP A 230 7.48 22.93 0.20
CA ASP A 230 6.11 22.94 0.74
C ASP A 230 5.85 21.62 1.49
N GLY A 231 6.13 21.64 2.79
CA GLY A 231 6.06 20.46 3.65
C GLY A 231 4.67 19.84 3.72
N ASP A 232 3.61 20.67 3.70
CA ASP A 232 2.24 20.19 3.82
C ASP A 232 1.79 19.48 2.54
N ARG A 233 1.94 20.13 1.37
CA ARG A 233 1.54 19.52 0.09
C ARG A 233 2.40 18.30 -0.27
N TYR A 234 3.69 18.33 0.06
CA TYR A 234 4.57 17.17 -0.06
C TYR A 234 4.06 16.01 0.81
N ALA A 235 3.83 16.26 2.11
CA ALA A 235 3.43 15.20 3.03
C ALA A 235 2.11 14.56 2.58
N GLU A 236 1.12 15.38 2.24
CA GLU A 236 -0.18 14.90 1.73
C GLU A 236 -0.04 14.11 0.42
N GLY A 237 0.78 14.56 -0.54
CA GLY A 237 1.03 13.86 -1.80
C GLY A 237 1.75 12.51 -1.63
N TRP A 238 2.48 12.35 -0.53
CA TRP A 238 3.22 11.13 -0.21
C TRP A 238 2.48 10.18 0.74
N MET A 239 1.40 10.63 1.38
CA MET A 239 0.64 9.83 2.34
C MET A 239 0.17 8.49 1.77
N SER A 240 -0.42 8.46 0.57
CA SER A 240 -0.96 7.19 0.02
C SER A 240 0.11 6.11 -0.17
N PHE A 241 1.31 6.46 -0.63
CA PHE A 241 2.41 5.50 -0.77
C PHE A 241 2.83 4.91 0.57
N TRP A 242 3.00 5.76 1.59
CA TRP A 242 3.36 5.29 2.92
C TRP A 242 2.22 4.52 3.59
N ASN A 243 0.97 4.93 3.36
CA ASN A 243 -0.21 4.23 3.84
C ASN A 243 -0.29 2.81 3.27
N ASP A 244 -0.02 2.64 1.98
CA ASP A 244 -0.01 1.34 1.31
C ASP A 244 1.11 0.43 1.84
N LEU A 245 2.32 0.97 2.04
CA LEU A 245 3.46 0.23 2.58
C LEU A 245 3.29 -0.12 4.07
N LEU A 246 2.79 0.81 4.87
CA LEU A 246 2.70 0.68 6.33
C LEU A 246 1.34 0.14 6.80
N ARG A 247 0.48 -0.28 5.86
CA ARG A 247 -0.86 -0.82 6.14
C ARG A 247 -1.77 0.17 6.88
N ASN A 248 -1.56 1.47 6.68
CA ASN A 248 -2.19 2.54 7.46
C ASN A 248 -3.38 3.16 6.72
N GLU A 249 -4.50 3.37 7.40
CA GLU A 249 -5.63 4.12 6.85
C GLU A 249 -6.20 5.06 7.92
N ASP A 250 -6.44 6.33 7.54
CA ASP A 250 -6.97 7.31 8.49
C ASP A 250 -8.44 7.01 8.81
N GLY A 251 -8.81 7.13 10.09
CA GLY A 251 -10.18 6.87 10.56
C GLY A 251 -10.63 5.40 10.59
N VAL A 252 -9.81 4.43 10.12
CA VAL A 252 -10.15 3.00 10.21
C VAL A 252 -9.57 2.41 11.50
N THR A 253 -10.44 1.77 12.30
CA THR A 253 -10.03 1.00 13.49
C THR A 253 -10.20 -0.48 13.21
N TYR A 254 -9.11 -1.25 13.21
CA TYR A 254 -9.22 -2.71 13.16
C TYR A 254 -9.47 -3.23 14.57
N PHE A 255 -10.65 -3.78 14.78
CA PHE A 255 -11.02 -4.40 16.05
C PHE A 255 -10.13 -5.61 16.35
N SER A 256 -9.77 -5.75 17.62
CA SER A 256 -9.25 -7.00 18.20
C SER A 256 -9.69 -7.07 19.66
N GLU A 257 -9.75 -8.28 20.21
CA GLU A 257 -10.14 -8.52 21.62
C GLU A 257 -9.18 -7.81 22.60
N ASP A 258 -7.87 -7.87 22.35
CA ASP A 258 -6.83 -7.45 23.30
C ASP A 258 -6.14 -6.09 22.99
N ALA A 259 -5.98 -5.70 21.72
CA ALA A 259 -5.31 -4.44 21.34
C ALA A 259 -5.68 -3.97 19.91
N GLY A 260 -6.75 -3.16 19.77
CA GLY A 260 -7.17 -2.67 18.45
C GLY A 260 -6.06 -1.85 17.76
N ARG A 261 -5.83 -2.10 16.47
CA ARG A 261 -4.86 -1.32 15.69
C ARG A 261 -5.34 0.12 15.56
N LYS A 262 -4.46 1.06 15.88
CA LYS A 262 -4.67 2.49 15.68
C LYS A 262 -4.06 2.95 14.35
N SER A 263 -4.68 3.94 13.72
CA SER A 263 -4.07 4.71 12.66
C SER A 263 -2.77 5.35 13.17
N ILE A 264 -1.73 5.32 12.34
CA ILE A 264 -0.45 6.02 12.60
C ILE A 264 -0.41 7.37 11.88
N THR A 265 -1.50 7.83 11.27
CA THR A 265 -1.57 9.08 10.49
C THR A 265 -1.14 10.30 11.29
N GLU A 266 -1.50 10.38 12.59
CA GLU A 266 -1.11 11.50 13.46
C GLU A 266 0.41 11.61 13.66
N TRP A 267 1.13 10.48 13.53
CA TRP A 267 2.60 10.45 13.55
C TRP A 267 3.20 10.58 12.14
N LEU A 268 2.64 9.86 11.17
CA LEU A 268 3.17 9.74 9.81
C LEU A 268 3.14 11.08 9.08
N LEU A 269 2.03 11.83 9.17
CA LEU A 269 1.89 13.08 8.45
C LEU A 269 2.93 14.14 8.90
N PRO A 270 3.13 14.41 10.22
CA PRO A 270 4.23 15.25 10.68
C PRO A 270 5.62 14.71 10.30
N ALA A 271 5.85 13.39 10.42
CA ALA A 271 7.15 12.80 10.08
C ALA A 271 7.55 13.06 8.62
N LEU A 272 6.59 13.01 7.68
CA LEU A 272 6.84 13.35 6.27
C LEU A 272 7.01 14.86 6.06
N ARG A 273 6.17 15.68 6.71
CA ARG A 273 6.19 17.15 6.60
C ARG A 273 7.54 17.72 7.03
N GLU A 274 8.04 17.24 8.16
CA GLU A 274 9.31 17.62 8.77
C GLU A 274 10.51 16.91 8.13
N ASN A 275 10.28 16.02 7.15
CA ASN A 275 11.31 15.23 6.49
C ASN A 275 12.20 14.47 7.48
N MET A 276 11.56 13.75 8.41
CA MET A 276 12.24 12.93 9.40
C MET A 276 13.26 12.01 8.71
N PRO A 277 14.54 12.00 9.15
CA PRO A 277 15.54 11.08 8.63
C PRO A 277 15.04 9.63 8.64
N TYR A 278 15.22 8.91 7.53
CA TYR A 278 14.57 7.60 7.37
C TYR A 278 15.06 6.55 8.38
N ASP A 279 16.31 6.61 8.85
CA ASP A 279 16.78 5.77 9.96
C ASP A 279 15.96 6.00 11.24
N ARG A 280 15.61 7.25 11.55
CA ARG A 280 14.75 7.61 12.68
C ARG A 280 13.31 7.21 12.45
N PHE A 281 12.83 7.35 11.22
CA PHE A 281 11.52 6.88 10.79
C PHE A 281 11.36 5.37 11.02
N VAL A 282 12.33 4.56 10.56
CA VAL A 282 12.36 3.11 10.77
C VAL A 282 12.50 2.77 12.26
N THR A 283 13.37 3.47 12.99
CA THR A 283 13.54 3.28 14.44
C THR A 283 12.23 3.48 15.19
N ALA A 284 11.48 4.54 14.90
CA ALA A 284 10.20 4.83 15.54
C ALA A 284 9.14 3.76 15.27
N LEU A 285 9.13 3.18 14.06
CA LEU A 285 8.22 2.09 13.68
C LEU A 285 8.56 0.78 14.37
N LEU A 286 9.84 0.46 14.53
CA LEU A 286 10.30 -0.80 15.13
C LEU A 286 10.38 -0.74 16.67
N ASN A 287 10.53 0.45 17.24
CA ASN A 287 10.63 0.69 18.66
C ASN A 287 9.78 1.91 19.10
N PRO A 288 8.43 1.80 19.05
CA PRO A 288 7.53 2.89 19.41
C PRO A 288 7.49 3.09 20.94
N VAL A 289 8.40 3.90 21.47
CA VAL A 289 8.54 4.18 22.91
C VAL A 289 7.85 5.48 23.36
N THR A 290 7.44 6.33 22.43
CA THR A 290 6.82 7.63 22.72
C THR A 290 5.29 7.52 22.74
N PRO A 291 4.58 8.18 23.68
CA PRO A 291 3.13 8.34 23.60
C PRO A 291 2.72 8.94 22.25
N GLY A 292 1.70 8.36 21.60
CA GLY A 292 1.30 8.77 20.24
C GLY A 292 2.26 8.34 19.13
N GLY A 293 3.27 7.51 19.44
CA GLY A 293 4.15 6.89 18.45
C GLY A 293 3.41 5.88 17.56
N PRO A 294 4.06 5.37 16.50
CA PRO A 294 3.41 4.58 15.47
C PRO A 294 3.22 3.10 15.85
N GLU A 295 2.77 2.82 17.08
CA GLU A 295 2.56 1.46 17.60
C GLU A 295 1.63 0.61 16.72
N GLY A 296 0.68 1.27 16.05
CA GLY A 296 -0.27 0.63 15.14
C GLY A 296 0.37 -0.10 13.95
N PHE A 297 1.63 0.21 13.60
CA PHE A 297 2.37 -0.54 12.58
C PHE A 297 2.72 -1.97 13.03
N LEU A 298 3.09 -2.15 14.31
CA LEU A 298 3.48 -3.46 14.85
C LEU A 298 2.29 -4.30 15.33
N THR A 299 1.15 -3.68 15.65
CA THR A 299 -0.04 -4.37 16.19
C THR A 299 -0.77 -5.23 15.15
N GLY A 300 -0.46 -5.11 13.85
CA GLY A 300 -1.05 -5.95 12.79
C GLY A 300 -2.56 -5.74 12.58
N VAL A 301 -3.18 -6.52 11.69
CA VAL A 301 -4.64 -6.48 11.44
C VAL A 301 -5.25 -7.79 11.93
N ASN A 302 -6.13 -7.72 12.93
CA ASN A 302 -6.69 -8.88 13.63
C ASN A 302 -8.23 -8.88 13.69
N TRP A 303 -8.91 -8.53 12.60
CA TRP A 303 -10.37 -8.38 12.59
C TRP A 303 -11.16 -9.67 12.91
N ARG A 304 -10.54 -10.85 12.81
CA ARG A 304 -11.10 -12.17 13.22
C ARG A 304 -10.47 -12.77 14.49
N GLY A 305 -9.64 -12.02 15.21
CA GLY A 305 -8.80 -12.58 16.28
C GLY A 305 -7.59 -13.38 15.77
N GLU A 306 -6.89 -14.08 16.66
CA GLU A 306 -5.75 -14.94 16.33
C GLU A 306 -6.23 -16.29 15.77
N THR A 307 -6.62 -16.33 14.49
CA THR A 307 -7.14 -17.56 13.87
C THR A 307 -6.08 -18.59 13.50
N SER A 308 -4.80 -18.22 13.49
CA SER A 308 -3.65 -19.09 13.21
C SER A 308 -2.36 -18.51 13.83
N ALA A 309 -1.34 -19.35 13.97
CA ALA A 309 0.00 -18.95 14.40
C ALA A 309 0.65 -17.95 13.42
N ALA A 310 0.31 -18.04 12.13
CA ALA A 310 0.86 -17.22 11.06
C ALA A 310 0.35 -15.77 11.03
N VAL A 311 -0.82 -15.52 11.64
CA VAL A 311 -1.45 -14.19 11.66
C VAL A 311 -1.38 -13.52 13.04
N LYS A 312 -0.59 -14.06 13.99
CA LYS A 312 -0.36 -13.38 15.26
C LYS A 312 0.32 -12.02 15.06
N PRO A 313 0.06 -11.01 15.91
CA PRO A 313 0.60 -9.65 15.73
C PRO A 313 2.12 -9.60 15.49
N TRP A 314 2.90 -10.32 16.30
CA TRP A 314 4.36 -10.35 16.16
C TRP A 314 4.86 -11.08 14.92
N MET A 315 4.10 -12.07 14.42
CA MET A 315 4.40 -12.72 13.15
C MET A 315 4.12 -11.78 11.97
N GLN A 316 3.00 -11.06 12.01
CA GLN A 316 2.73 -10.00 11.04
C GLN A 316 3.79 -8.89 11.10
N ALA A 317 4.26 -8.50 12.29
CA ALA A 317 5.35 -7.55 12.43
C ALA A 317 6.65 -8.05 11.77
N SER A 318 7.01 -9.32 11.97
CA SER A 318 8.15 -9.96 11.28
C SER A 318 8.02 -9.88 9.76
N GLN A 319 6.88 -10.31 9.21
CA GLN A 319 6.58 -10.28 7.77
C GLN A 319 6.65 -8.86 7.20
N ASN A 320 5.92 -7.91 7.82
CA ASN A 320 5.83 -6.54 7.33
C ASN A 320 7.19 -5.83 7.38
N THR A 321 7.94 -5.99 8.48
CA THR A 321 9.21 -5.28 8.66
C THR A 321 10.28 -5.78 7.69
N ALA A 322 10.34 -7.10 7.47
CA ALA A 322 11.21 -7.70 6.45
C ALA A 322 10.81 -7.24 5.03
N GLN A 323 9.52 -7.28 4.69
CA GLN A 323 9.04 -6.90 3.36
C GLN A 323 9.29 -5.40 3.09
N VAL A 324 8.84 -4.53 3.98
CA VAL A 324 8.88 -3.07 3.78
C VAL A 324 10.32 -2.54 3.75
N PHE A 325 11.15 -2.95 4.71
CA PHE A 325 12.46 -2.33 4.91
C PHE A 325 13.63 -3.12 4.33
N LEU A 326 13.49 -4.43 4.06
CA LEU A 326 14.58 -5.24 3.52
C LEU A 326 14.27 -5.82 2.13
N GLY A 327 13.03 -5.68 1.64
CA GLY A 327 12.60 -6.35 0.42
C GLY A 327 12.80 -7.86 0.52
N VAL A 328 12.32 -8.42 1.63
CA VAL A 328 12.35 -9.84 1.94
C VAL A 328 10.93 -10.30 2.27
N ASN A 329 10.41 -11.25 1.50
CA ASN A 329 9.09 -11.82 1.74
C ASN A 329 9.16 -13.01 2.72
N LEU A 330 8.54 -12.83 3.91
CA LEU A 330 8.43 -13.88 4.93
C LEU A 330 6.98 -14.40 5.09
N LYS A 331 6.05 -14.06 4.19
CA LYS A 331 4.64 -14.48 4.32
C LYS A 331 4.51 -16.00 4.29
N CYS A 332 5.18 -16.68 3.36
CA CYS A 332 5.24 -18.16 3.30
C CYS A 332 5.91 -18.74 4.57
N ASN A 333 6.98 -18.08 5.01
CA ASN A 333 7.80 -18.46 6.17
C ASN A 333 7.06 -18.44 7.50
N ALA A 334 5.85 -17.91 7.54
CA ALA A 334 4.99 -17.96 8.72
C ALA A 334 4.41 -19.36 8.97
N CYS A 335 4.35 -20.21 7.95
CA CYS A 335 3.80 -21.56 8.03
C CYS A 335 4.78 -22.66 7.63
N HIS A 336 5.69 -22.41 6.69
CA HIS A 336 6.66 -23.40 6.18
C HIS A 336 7.87 -22.70 5.56
N ASP A 337 8.94 -23.44 5.24
CA ASP A 337 10.10 -22.87 4.53
C ASP A 337 9.69 -22.30 3.16
N SER A 338 10.33 -21.23 2.70
CA SER A 338 9.91 -20.57 1.47
C SER A 338 10.15 -21.45 0.24
N PHE A 339 9.15 -21.49 -0.66
CA PHE A 339 9.27 -22.13 -1.97
C PHE A 339 9.98 -21.26 -3.03
N VAL A 340 10.05 -19.95 -2.80
CA VAL A 340 10.56 -18.94 -3.77
C VAL A 340 11.95 -18.40 -3.39
N SER A 341 12.18 -18.14 -2.11
CA SER A 341 13.41 -17.62 -1.51
C SER A 341 14.11 -18.63 -0.57
N ARG A 342 15.34 -18.31 -0.10
CA ARG A 342 16.14 -19.18 0.79
C ARG A 342 15.65 -19.20 2.25
N TRP A 343 14.71 -18.33 2.58
CA TRP A 343 14.28 -18.11 3.96
C TRP A 343 13.54 -19.33 4.50
N LYS A 344 13.70 -19.58 5.80
CA LYS A 344 13.12 -20.72 6.51
C LYS A 344 12.02 -20.28 7.48
N LEU A 345 11.18 -21.24 7.87
CA LEU A 345 10.19 -21.09 8.94
C LEU A 345 10.83 -20.49 10.19
N LYS A 346 11.99 -21.03 10.59
CA LYS A 346 12.72 -20.58 11.78
C LYS A 346 13.15 -19.11 11.69
N ASP A 347 13.48 -18.61 10.50
CA ASP A 347 13.93 -17.21 10.31
C ASP A 347 12.79 -16.22 10.59
N ALA A 348 11.58 -16.52 10.11
CA ALA A 348 10.41 -15.69 10.38
C ALA A 348 10.05 -15.66 11.87
N TYR A 349 10.13 -16.82 12.55
CA TYR A 349 9.89 -16.93 13.99
C TYR A 349 10.99 -16.24 14.82
N ALA A 350 12.25 -16.34 14.41
CA ALA A 350 13.36 -15.68 15.08
C ALA A 350 13.27 -14.16 14.99
N LEU A 351 12.89 -13.62 13.82
CA LEU A 351 12.62 -12.19 13.67
C LEU A 351 11.36 -11.77 14.46
N ALA A 352 10.31 -12.60 14.46
CA ALA A 352 9.08 -12.34 15.21
C ALA A 352 9.32 -12.29 16.74
N ALA A 353 10.30 -13.03 17.26
CA ALA A 353 10.64 -13.04 18.68
C ALA A 353 11.08 -11.65 19.19
N PHE A 354 11.54 -10.75 18.31
CA PHE A 354 11.83 -9.36 18.70
C PHE A 354 10.58 -8.53 19.03
N PHE A 355 9.40 -8.93 18.54
CA PHE A 355 8.15 -8.20 18.68
C PHE A 355 7.13 -8.88 19.60
N SER A 356 7.33 -10.15 19.93
CA SER A 356 6.41 -10.96 20.75
C SER A 356 6.48 -10.62 22.23
N PRO A 357 5.39 -10.82 22.99
CA PRO A 357 5.42 -10.76 24.46
C PRO A 357 6.42 -11.75 25.06
N GLU A 358 6.50 -12.95 24.49
CA GLU A 358 7.42 -14.01 24.91
C GLU A 358 8.84 -13.77 24.38
N PRO A 359 9.89 -14.15 25.13
CA PRO A 359 11.29 -13.96 24.72
C PRO A 359 11.77 -14.97 23.67
N ARG A 360 11.05 -16.08 23.47
CA ARG A 360 11.28 -17.10 22.44
C ARG A 360 9.93 -17.61 21.95
N LEU A 361 9.86 -18.11 20.72
CA LEU A 361 8.60 -18.57 20.13
C LEU A 361 8.69 -20.06 19.74
N GLN A 362 7.65 -20.83 20.07
CA GLN A 362 7.49 -22.18 19.55
C GLN A 362 7.18 -22.13 18.04
N LEU A 363 7.78 -23.00 17.24
CA LEU A 363 7.51 -23.10 15.81
C LEU A 363 6.16 -23.80 15.57
N PHE A 364 5.39 -23.30 14.61
CA PHE A 364 4.20 -23.97 14.10
C PHE A 364 4.34 -24.15 12.59
N ARG A 365 4.11 -25.38 12.11
CA ARG A 365 4.06 -25.67 10.67
C ARG A 365 2.60 -25.88 10.27
N CYS A 366 2.03 -24.91 9.56
CA CYS A 366 0.59 -24.88 9.24
C CYS A 366 -0.29 -25.12 10.47
N ASP A 367 -0.08 -24.31 11.52
CA ASP A 367 -0.77 -24.40 12.83
C ASP A 367 -0.52 -25.66 13.65
N VAL A 368 0.34 -26.58 13.18
CA VAL A 368 0.80 -27.72 13.96
C VAL A 368 2.05 -27.34 14.74
N ALA A 369 1.92 -27.29 16.07
CA ALA A 369 3.02 -27.02 17.00
C ALA A 369 4.17 -28.04 16.82
N ARG A 370 5.40 -27.56 16.98
CA ARG A 370 6.63 -28.36 16.94
C ARG A 370 7.35 -28.25 18.28
N ASP A 371 8.11 -29.27 18.66
CA ASP A 371 9.01 -29.21 19.83
C ASP A 371 10.32 -28.47 19.50
N GLU A 372 10.19 -27.36 18.77
CA GLU A 372 11.28 -26.50 18.32
C GLU A 372 10.95 -25.05 18.65
N TYR A 373 11.97 -24.30 19.04
CA TYR A 373 11.83 -22.89 19.42
C TYR A 373 12.81 -22.00 18.65
N ALA A 374 12.38 -20.77 18.38
CA ALA A 374 13.21 -19.71 17.86
C ALA A 374 13.48 -18.64 18.93
N GLU A 375 14.76 -18.30 19.09
CA GLU A 375 15.21 -17.14 19.86
C GLU A 375 15.38 -15.93 18.93
N PRO A 376 15.43 -14.69 19.46
CA PRO A 376 15.64 -13.49 18.65
C PRO A 376 16.95 -13.58 17.85
N ALA A 377 16.82 -13.65 16.52
CA ALA A 377 17.93 -13.61 15.60
C ALA A 377 17.53 -12.88 14.32
N PHE A 378 18.49 -12.19 13.70
CA PHE A 378 18.26 -11.46 12.47
C PHE A 378 18.52 -12.33 11.24
N LEU A 379 17.86 -12.01 10.12
CA LEU A 379 17.96 -12.72 8.85
C LEU A 379 19.39 -12.78 8.29
N PHE A 380 20.21 -11.79 8.64
CA PHE A 380 21.62 -11.67 8.25
C PHE A 380 22.48 -11.83 9.51
N PRO A 381 23.05 -13.03 9.76
CA PRO A 381 23.78 -13.34 10.99
C PRO A 381 24.92 -12.35 11.30
N GLU A 382 25.53 -11.76 10.28
CA GLU A 382 26.62 -10.77 10.37
C GLU A 382 26.20 -9.48 11.10
N LEU A 383 24.91 -9.17 11.12
CA LEU A 383 24.33 -8.02 11.82
C LEU A 383 23.56 -8.40 13.07
N SER A 384 23.32 -9.69 13.31
CA SER A 384 22.52 -10.16 14.45
C SER A 384 23.18 -9.75 15.77
N ARG A 385 22.36 -9.34 16.74
CA ARG A 385 22.81 -8.91 18.08
C ARG A 385 21.92 -9.53 19.14
N VAL A 386 22.51 -9.90 20.26
CA VAL A 386 21.78 -10.38 21.43
C VAL A 386 21.12 -9.19 22.13
N PRO A 387 19.80 -9.24 22.43
CA PRO A 387 19.14 -8.21 23.22
C PRO A 387 19.74 -8.03 24.62
N ALA A 388 19.71 -6.81 25.15
CA ALA A 388 20.24 -6.52 26.49
C ALA A 388 19.52 -7.29 27.61
N SER A 389 18.25 -7.62 27.42
CA SER A 389 17.45 -8.43 28.34
C SER A 389 16.27 -9.11 27.61
N PRO A 390 15.56 -10.05 28.26
CA PRO A 390 14.33 -10.63 27.72
C PRO A 390 13.11 -9.69 27.86
N ALA A 391 13.28 -8.39 28.13
CA ALA A 391 12.19 -7.43 28.05
C ALA A 391 11.86 -7.09 26.58
N LEU A 392 10.57 -6.93 26.26
CA LEU A 392 10.12 -6.56 24.92
C LEU A 392 10.72 -5.22 24.45
N ALA A 393 10.86 -4.25 25.36
CA ALA A 393 11.47 -2.96 25.05
C ALA A 393 12.92 -3.10 24.56
N ASP A 394 13.72 -3.93 25.24
CA ASP A 394 15.12 -4.15 24.87
C ASP A 394 15.25 -4.93 23.56
N ARG A 395 14.36 -5.90 23.31
CA ARG A 395 14.28 -6.60 22.01
C ARG A 395 13.94 -5.63 20.88
N ARG A 396 12.91 -4.80 21.03
CA ARG A 396 12.52 -3.79 20.02
C ARG A 396 13.62 -2.76 19.78
N ALA A 397 14.28 -2.28 20.82
CA ALA A 397 15.43 -1.39 20.69
C ALA A 397 16.58 -2.06 19.92
N THR A 398 16.84 -3.34 20.18
CA THR A 398 17.90 -4.11 19.50
C THR A 398 17.60 -4.26 18.02
N ILE A 399 16.39 -4.70 17.65
CA ILE A 399 16.04 -4.88 16.23
C ILE A 399 16.02 -3.55 15.46
N ALA A 400 15.53 -2.48 16.07
CA ALA A 400 15.59 -1.14 15.47
C ALA A 400 17.03 -0.72 15.16
N ALA A 401 17.98 -0.98 16.06
CA ALA A 401 19.40 -0.69 15.88
C ALA A 401 20.09 -1.62 14.87
N ILE A 402 19.56 -2.81 14.61
CA ILE A 402 20.06 -3.73 13.57
C ILE A 402 19.59 -3.26 12.18
N PHE A 403 18.30 -2.95 12.02
CA PHE A 403 17.75 -2.48 10.74
C PHE A 403 18.43 -1.20 10.24
N THR A 404 18.79 -0.31 11.18
CA THR A 404 19.40 0.99 10.90
C THR A 404 20.93 1.00 11.01
N ASP A 405 21.56 -0.18 11.18
CA ASP A 405 23.01 -0.31 11.17
C ASP A 405 23.56 0.15 9.80
N PRO A 406 24.55 1.05 9.73
CA PRO A 406 25.14 1.50 8.46
C PRO A 406 25.75 0.36 7.61
N ARG A 407 26.08 -0.77 8.22
CA ARG A 407 26.54 -1.98 7.51
C ARG A 407 25.39 -2.69 6.77
N ASN A 408 24.15 -2.42 7.14
CA ASN A 408 22.95 -2.90 6.46
C ASN A 408 22.66 -2.05 5.21
N GLY A 409 23.33 -2.36 4.09
CA GLY A 409 23.06 -1.71 2.81
C GLY A 409 21.71 -2.10 2.20
N ARG A 410 21.05 -3.14 2.71
CA ARG A 410 19.76 -3.61 2.17
C ARG A 410 18.63 -2.63 2.45
N MET A 411 18.63 -2.00 3.63
CA MET A 411 17.62 -1.00 4.01
C MET A 411 17.57 0.21 3.06
N PRO A 412 18.68 0.94 2.81
CA PRO A 412 18.66 2.07 1.89
C PRO A 412 18.40 1.64 0.43
N ARG A 413 18.93 0.50 -0.04
CA ARG A 413 18.64 -0.01 -1.39
C ARG A 413 17.16 -0.28 -1.62
N THR A 414 16.50 -0.89 -0.64
CA THR A 414 15.07 -1.23 -0.73
C THR A 414 14.24 0.05 -0.87
N LEU A 415 14.50 1.06 -0.04
CA LEU A 415 13.81 2.34 -0.14
C LEU A 415 14.11 3.04 -1.47
N VAL A 416 15.38 3.16 -1.86
CA VAL A 416 15.78 3.78 -3.14
C VAL A 416 15.08 3.11 -4.32
N ASN A 417 15.03 1.78 -4.35
CA ASN A 417 14.35 1.04 -5.40
C ASN A 417 12.84 1.36 -5.45
N ARG A 418 12.18 1.43 -4.29
CA ARG A 418 10.75 1.79 -4.19
C ARG A 418 10.47 3.22 -4.64
N ILE A 419 11.32 4.18 -4.25
CA ILE A 419 11.20 5.58 -4.69
C ILE A 419 11.43 5.69 -6.20
N TRP A 420 12.46 5.03 -6.72
CA TRP A 420 12.74 4.94 -8.15
C TRP A 420 11.55 4.35 -8.91
N GLN A 421 11.05 3.19 -8.48
CA GLN A 421 9.91 2.52 -9.10
C GLN A 421 8.64 3.37 -9.05
N ARG A 422 8.37 4.08 -7.96
CA ARG A 422 7.21 4.99 -7.87
C ARG A 422 7.28 6.10 -8.91
N LEU A 423 8.46 6.68 -9.13
CA LEU A 423 8.66 7.85 -9.99
C LEU A 423 8.85 7.48 -11.47
N LEU A 424 9.54 6.37 -11.74
CA LEU A 424 9.88 5.92 -13.10
C LEU A 424 9.08 4.70 -13.58
N GLY A 425 8.22 4.10 -12.75
CA GLY A 425 7.33 2.99 -13.12
C GLY A 425 7.98 1.59 -13.16
N HIS A 426 9.29 1.52 -13.39
CA HIS A 426 10.08 0.29 -13.29
C HIS A 426 11.19 0.44 -12.26
N GLY A 427 11.34 -0.55 -11.36
CA GLY A 427 12.38 -0.54 -10.33
C GLY A 427 13.78 -0.77 -10.92
N LEU A 428 14.82 -0.43 -10.16
CA LEU A 428 16.20 -0.88 -10.42
C LEU A 428 16.28 -2.40 -10.25
N VAL A 429 15.68 -2.90 -9.17
CA VAL A 429 15.27 -4.30 -9.00
C VAL A 429 13.78 -4.38 -9.34
N PRO A 430 13.35 -5.24 -10.28
CA PRO A 430 11.96 -5.28 -10.75
C PRO A 430 10.94 -5.54 -9.64
N ASP A 431 11.22 -6.47 -8.73
CA ASP A 431 10.39 -6.76 -7.56
C ASP A 431 11.00 -6.15 -6.30
N SER A 432 10.31 -5.15 -5.74
CA SER A 432 10.73 -4.47 -4.51
C SER A 432 10.61 -5.31 -3.24
N ASP A 433 9.88 -6.43 -3.30
CA ASP A 433 9.70 -7.37 -2.20
C ASP A 433 10.66 -8.57 -2.26
N GLU A 434 11.42 -8.70 -3.35
CA GLU A 434 12.45 -9.71 -3.58
C GLU A 434 13.78 -9.05 -4.02
N MET A 435 14.42 -8.33 -3.10
CA MET A 435 15.63 -7.54 -3.38
C MET A 435 16.90 -8.38 -3.65
N ASP A 436 16.79 -9.72 -3.64
CA ASP A 436 17.80 -10.63 -4.21
C ASP A 436 17.61 -10.84 -5.73
N GLY A 437 16.75 -10.06 -6.38
CA GLY A 437 16.75 -9.91 -7.84
C GLY A 437 17.88 -8.99 -8.30
N ARG A 438 18.65 -9.41 -9.33
CA ARG A 438 19.78 -8.61 -9.83
C ARG A 438 19.28 -7.28 -10.44
N PRO A 439 19.77 -6.12 -9.99
CA PRO A 439 19.39 -4.85 -10.58
C PRO A 439 19.89 -4.73 -12.04
N TRP A 440 19.15 -4.02 -12.89
CA TRP A 440 19.62 -3.74 -14.25
C TRP A 440 20.82 -2.76 -14.28
N SER A 441 20.98 -1.96 -13.22
CA SER A 441 22.21 -1.19 -12.94
C SER A 441 22.53 -1.24 -11.44
N PRO A 442 23.35 -2.21 -11.00
CA PRO A 442 23.78 -2.32 -9.60
C PRO A 442 24.55 -1.09 -9.13
N GLU A 443 25.37 -0.49 -10.00
CA GLU A 443 26.18 0.70 -9.68
C GLU A 443 25.29 1.91 -9.41
N LEU A 444 24.21 2.11 -10.17
CA LEU A 444 23.25 3.19 -9.93
C LEU A 444 22.50 2.99 -8.62
N LEU A 445 22.06 1.77 -8.33
CA LEU A 445 21.37 1.45 -7.08
C LEU A 445 22.27 1.71 -5.85
N ASP A 446 23.51 1.23 -5.89
CA ASP A 446 24.46 1.42 -4.79
C ASP A 446 24.91 2.86 -4.65
N TRP A 447 25.09 3.59 -5.76
CA TRP A 447 25.40 5.01 -5.69
C TRP A 447 24.27 5.83 -5.05
N LEU A 448 23.01 5.63 -5.49
CA LEU A 448 21.85 6.32 -4.92
C LEU A 448 21.65 5.97 -3.43
N ALA A 449 21.81 4.69 -3.07
CA ALA A 449 21.72 4.26 -1.66
C ALA A 449 22.86 4.83 -0.81
N GLY A 450 24.08 4.87 -1.34
CA GLY A 450 25.25 5.47 -0.69
C GLY A 450 25.11 6.97 -0.48
N ASP A 451 24.67 7.72 -1.49
CA ASP A 451 24.40 9.17 -1.39
C ASP A 451 23.27 9.44 -0.38
N PHE A 452 22.20 8.64 -0.40
CA PHE A 452 21.11 8.75 0.57
C PHE A 452 21.58 8.57 2.02
N VAL A 453 22.42 7.56 2.30
CA VAL A 453 23.02 7.36 3.63
C VAL A 453 23.97 8.51 3.99
N ALA A 454 24.82 8.94 3.05
CA ALA A 454 25.80 10.01 3.26
C ALA A 454 25.15 11.37 3.58
N ARG A 455 23.94 11.61 3.07
CA ARG A 455 23.12 12.79 3.37
C ARG A 455 22.27 12.66 4.63
N GLY A 456 22.50 11.63 5.44
CA GLY A 456 21.77 11.43 6.69
C GLY A 456 20.33 10.97 6.48
N TYR A 457 20.09 10.11 5.49
CA TYR A 457 18.79 9.50 5.22
C TYR A 457 17.69 10.51 4.85
N ASP A 458 18.06 11.57 4.12
CA ASP A 458 17.17 12.63 3.64
C ASP A 458 16.28 12.15 2.47
N LEU A 459 14.99 11.92 2.75
CA LEU A 459 14.00 11.46 1.77
C LEU A 459 13.74 12.49 0.67
N LYS A 460 13.53 13.76 1.03
CA LYS A 460 13.33 14.83 0.04
C LYS A 460 14.57 15.03 -0.82
N GLY A 461 15.76 14.89 -0.25
CA GLY A 461 17.03 14.93 -0.98
C GLY A 461 17.19 13.80 -2.01
N LEU A 462 16.80 12.57 -1.66
CA LEU A 462 16.75 11.45 -2.60
C LEU A 462 15.75 11.70 -3.73
N ILE A 463 14.54 12.14 -3.39
CA ILE A 463 13.49 12.46 -4.38
C ILE A 463 13.97 13.59 -5.30
N ALA A 464 14.58 14.65 -4.77
CA ALA A 464 15.14 15.74 -5.56
C ALA A 464 16.22 15.25 -6.54
N THR A 465 17.11 14.35 -6.09
CA THR A 465 18.17 13.76 -6.91
C THR A 465 17.59 13.00 -8.10
N ILE A 466 16.51 12.24 -7.89
CA ILE A 466 15.84 11.52 -8.98
C ILE A 466 15.08 12.49 -9.90
N LEU A 467 14.26 13.39 -9.36
CA LEU A 467 13.41 14.31 -10.15
C LEU A 467 14.21 15.30 -11.01
N THR A 468 15.44 15.63 -10.60
CA THR A 468 16.33 16.54 -11.35
C THR A 468 17.25 15.81 -12.32
N SER A 469 17.30 14.48 -12.30
CA SER A 469 18.08 13.68 -13.24
C SER A 469 17.58 13.81 -14.67
N ARG A 470 18.47 13.64 -15.64
CA ARG A 470 18.10 13.49 -17.06
C ARG A 470 17.33 12.19 -17.30
N ALA A 471 17.65 11.12 -16.56
CA ALA A 471 16.90 9.87 -16.61
C ALA A 471 15.40 10.07 -16.33
N TYR A 472 15.05 10.84 -15.29
CA TYR A 472 13.66 11.21 -15.01
C TYR A 472 13.06 12.15 -16.05
N GLN A 473 13.86 12.91 -16.80
CA GLN A 473 13.38 13.85 -17.82
C GLN A 473 13.26 13.24 -19.22
N MET A 474 13.63 11.97 -19.40
CA MET A 474 13.40 11.23 -20.64
C MET A 474 11.89 11.11 -20.93
N ARG A 475 11.57 10.94 -22.22
CA ARG A 475 10.21 10.58 -22.66
C ARG A 475 9.77 9.28 -22.00
N ALA A 476 8.53 9.24 -21.48
CA ALA A 476 8.03 7.97 -20.97
C ALA A 476 7.69 6.99 -22.11
N VAL A 477 7.92 5.71 -21.82
CA VAL A 477 7.66 4.60 -22.73
C VAL A 477 6.44 3.81 -22.26
N PRO A 478 5.54 3.42 -23.16
CA PRO A 478 4.44 2.53 -22.80
C PRO A 478 5.01 1.16 -22.44
N ARG A 479 4.40 0.50 -21.44
CA ARG A 479 4.70 -0.90 -21.14
C ARG A 479 3.97 -1.79 -22.14
N GLU A 480 4.70 -2.34 -23.12
CA GLU A 480 4.16 -3.24 -24.15
C GLU A 480 3.98 -4.69 -23.67
N GLY A 481 4.50 -5.02 -22.48
CA GLY A 481 4.41 -6.35 -21.87
C GLY A 481 5.19 -6.43 -20.56
N GLU A 482 5.33 -7.62 -20.00
CA GLU A 482 6.24 -7.85 -18.86
C GLU A 482 7.69 -7.82 -19.36
N PRO A 483 8.55 -6.92 -18.85
CA PRO A 483 9.95 -6.87 -19.27
C PRO A 483 10.71 -8.15 -18.86
N PRO A 484 11.76 -8.54 -19.61
CA PRO A 484 12.61 -9.65 -19.20
C PRO A 484 13.37 -9.29 -17.92
N ALA A 485 13.65 -10.27 -17.06
CA ALA A 485 14.38 -10.08 -15.81
C ALA A 485 15.90 -9.93 -16.04
N ARG A 486 16.45 -10.50 -17.12
CA ARG A 486 17.78 -10.20 -17.68
C ARG A 486 17.65 -9.45 -19.00
N ASP A 487 18.66 -8.64 -19.30
CA ASP A 487 18.71 -7.81 -20.51
C ASP A 487 17.59 -6.78 -20.70
N TYR A 488 16.82 -6.53 -19.65
CA TYR A 488 16.05 -5.29 -19.54
C TYR A 488 16.96 -4.11 -19.87
N THR A 489 16.49 -3.31 -20.83
CA THR A 489 17.14 -2.08 -21.25
C THR A 489 16.25 -0.93 -20.83
N PHE A 490 16.73 -0.13 -19.87
CA PHE A 490 16.01 1.07 -19.45
C PHE A 490 15.86 2.01 -20.66
N ALA A 491 14.61 2.29 -21.06
CA ALA A 491 14.30 3.14 -22.21
C ALA A 491 13.71 4.51 -21.81
N GLY A 492 13.66 4.79 -20.50
CA GLY A 492 13.02 5.95 -19.91
C GLY A 492 11.99 5.54 -18.84
N PRO A 493 11.38 6.53 -18.16
CA PRO A 493 10.23 6.29 -17.28
C PRO A 493 9.13 5.53 -18.02
N GLU A 494 8.34 4.72 -17.31
CA GLU A 494 7.15 4.14 -17.90
C GLU A 494 5.96 5.10 -17.83
N VAL A 495 5.07 4.99 -18.80
CA VAL A 495 3.78 5.68 -18.76
C VAL A 495 2.97 5.12 -17.60
N ARG A 496 2.73 5.95 -16.58
CA ARG A 496 1.97 5.57 -15.39
C ARG A 496 0.56 6.11 -15.47
N ARG A 497 -0.36 5.51 -14.74
CA ARG A 497 -1.69 6.08 -14.50
C ARG A 497 -1.64 6.99 -13.30
N MET A 498 -2.48 8.02 -13.30
CA MET A 498 -2.80 8.73 -12.07
C MET A 498 -3.35 7.74 -11.05
N THR A 499 -2.91 7.87 -9.80
CA THR A 499 -3.51 7.09 -8.71
C THR A 499 -4.96 7.51 -8.50
N ALA A 500 -5.75 6.65 -7.84
CA ALA A 500 -7.12 6.97 -7.46
C ALA A 500 -7.23 8.32 -6.72
N GLU A 501 -6.28 8.59 -5.82
CA GLU A 501 -6.21 9.82 -5.05
C GLU A 501 -5.87 11.03 -5.94
N GLN A 502 -4.87 10.91 -6.83
CA GLN A 502 -4.56 11.96 -7.80
C GLN A 502 -5.75 12.25 -8.71
N PHE A 503 -6.49 11.23 -9.15
CA PHE A 503 -7.67 11.38 -10.00
C PHE A 503 -8.79 12.15 -9.28
N ALA A 504 -9.13 11.77 -8.05
CA ALA A 504 -10.15 12.45 -7.26
C ALA A 504 -9.72 13.87 -6.86
N ASP A 505 -8.47 14.05 -6.43
CA ASP A 505 -7.91 15.36 -6.06
C ASP A 505 -7.83 16.30 -7.26
N ALA A 506 -7.61 15.78 -8.48
CA ALA A 506 -7.65 16.57 -9.70
C ALA A 506 -9.07 17.11 -9.97
N ILE A 507 -10.12 16.32 -9.76
CA ILE A 507 -11.51 16.79 -9.85
C ILE A 507 -11.74 17.91 -8.83
N GLY A 508 -11.31 17.71 -7.57
CA GLY A 508 -11.38 18.74 -6.53
C GLY A 508 -10.60 20.01 -6.88
N SER A 509 -9.41 19.88 -7.46
CA SER A 509 -8.58 21.01 -7.91
C SER A 509 -9.22 21.79 -9.05
N ILE A 510 -9.87 21.11 -9.99
CA ILE A 510 -10.53 21.74 -11.15
C ILE A 510 -11.81 22.45 -10.72
N THR A 511 -12.62 21.80 -9.89
CA THR A 511 -14.01 22.22 -9.61
C THR A 511 -14.17 22.97 -8.29
N GLY A 512 -13.18 22.87 -7.40
CA GLY A 512 -13.25 23.28 -6.01
C GLY A 512 -14.05 22.31 -5.13
N GLU A 513 -14.63 21.23 -5.67
CA GLU A 513 -15.46 20.26 -4.94
C GLU A 513 -14.60 19.10 -4.45
N TRP A 514 -13.99 19.30 -3.28
CA TRP A 514 -13.08 18.33 -2.67
C TRP A 514 -13.80 17.27 -1.85
N SER A 515 -13.11 16.16 -1.58
CA SER A 515 -13.56 15.17 -0.60
C SER A 515 -13.72 15.80 0.77
N VAL A 516 -14.66 15.27 1.55
CA VAL A 516 -14.96 15.77 2.90
C VAL A 516 -14.73 14.67 3.90
N TYR A 517 -13.94 15.01 4.90
CA TYR A 517 -13.59 14.16 6.01
C TYR A 517 -14.12 14.79 7.29
N GLN A 518 -14.62 13.98 8.20
CA GLN A 518 -14.96 14.45 9.54
C GLN A 518 -13.80 14.11 10.48
N PRO A 519 -13.08 15.11 11.01
CA PRO A 519 -12.08 14.85 12.02
C PRO A 519 -12.73 14.14 13.22
N PRO A 520 -12.04 13.18 13.86
CA PRO A 520 -12.44 12.67 15.16
C PRO A 520 -12.77 13.85 16.06
N SER A 521 -13.93 13.83 16.71
CA SER A 521 -14.26 14.85 17.71
C SER A 521 -13.07 14.95 18.65
N THR A 522 -12.50 16.14 18.86
CA THR A 522 -11.31 16.37 19.67
C THR A 522 -11.50 15.86 21.10
N GLY A 523 -11.30 14.56 21.29
CA GLY A 523 -10.92 13.91 22.51
C GLY A 523 -9.48 13.50 22.29
N GLY A 524 -8.58 14.48 22.32
CA GLY A 524 -7.15 14.20 22.39
C GLY A 524 -6.91 13.14 23.46
N SER A 525 -5.87 12.35 23.25
CA SER A 525 -5.35 11.25 24.08
C SER A 525 -5.05 11.64 25.55
N GLY A 526 -6.02 12.17 26.29
CA GLY A 526 -5.87 12.69 27.65
C GLY A 526 -7.11 13.32 28.31
N GLY A 527 -8.22 13.56 27.59
CA GLY A 527 -9.42 14.19 28.17
C GLY A 527 -10.52 13.21 28.59
N LYS A 528 -10.62 12.85 29.88
CA LYS A 528 -11.71 12.03 30.46
C LYS A 528 -13.04 12.80 30.60
N ARG A 529 -13.54 13.50 29.57
CA ARG A 529 -14.91 14.03 29.61
C ARG A 529 -15.74 13.43 28.49
N PRO A 530 -16.88 12.77 28.79
CA PRO A 530 -17.84 12.39 27.78
C PRO A 530 -18.29 13.64 27.00
N PRO A 531 -18.48 13.53 25.68
CA PRO A 531 -19.09 14.60 24.91
C PRO A 531 -20.42 15.01 25.53
N THR A 532 -20.70 16.31 25.65
CA THR A 532 -21.98 16.83 26.16
C THR A 532 -22.96 17.14 25.03
N ALA A 533 -24.27 17.20 25.33
CA ALA A 533 -25.32 17.52 24.35
C ALA A 533 -25.18 18.90 23.68
N SER A 534 -24.27 19.74 24.19
CA SER A 534 -23.92 21.07 23.69
C SER A 534 -22.59 21.12 22.93
N ASP A 535 -21.90 19.99 22.73
CA ASP A 535 -20.64 20.00 21.99
C ASP A 535 -20.96 20.41 20.55
N ALA A 536 -20.36 21.51 20.11
CA ALA A 536 -20.55 22.05 18.78
C ALA A 536 -20.39 20.94 17.74
N VAL A 537 -21.33 20.86 16.79
CA VAL A 537 -21.27 19.95 15.65
C VAL A 537 -19.89 20.10 15.03
N SER A 538 -19.03 19.09 15.12
CA SER A 538 -17.76 19.11 14.39
C SER A 538 -18.11 19.09 12.91
N ALA A 539 -18.04 20.26 12.27
CA ALA A 539 -18.15 20.40 10.84
C ALA A 539 -17.14 19.47 10.15
N GLY A 540 -17.45 19.08 8.92
CA GLY A 540 -16.48 18.39 8.09
C GLY A 540 -15.31 19.33 7.81
N ALA A 541 -14.22 18.78 7.31
CA ALA A 541 -13.17 19.53 6.66
C ALA A 541 -13.07 19.03 5.22
N TYR A 542 -12.90 19.96 4.27
CA TYR A 542 -12.40 19.53 2.97
C TYR A 542 -11.02 18.92 3.17
N ALA A 543 -10.76 17.84 2.45
CA ALA A 543 -9.51 17.11 2.53
C ALA A 543 -9.16 16.52 1.17
N ARG A 544 -7.88 16.21 1.02
CA ARG A 544 -7.37 15.35 -0.04
C ARG A 544 -7.96 13.95 0.08
N GLU A 545 -8.06 13.24 -1.03
CA GLU A 545 -8.68 11.92 -1.11
C GLU A 545 -7.97 10.86 -0.25
N TRP A 546 -6.65 10.99 -0.02
CA TRP A 546 -5.90 10.07 0.83
C TRP A 546 -6.48 9.95 2.26
N ARG A 547 -7.14 11.02 2.73
CA ARG A 547 -7.73 11.13 4.07
C ARG A 547 -9.20 10.73 4.13
N ALA A 548 -9.86 10.63 2.97
CA ALA A 548 -11.22 10.15 2.88
C ALA A 548 -11.25 8.60 2.90
N PRO A 549 -12.33 7.98 3.42
CA PRO A 549 -12.55 6.54 3.29
C PRO A 549 -12.59 6.11 1.82
N SER A 550 -12.06 4.92 1.52
CA SER A 550 -12.11 4.41 0.15
C SER A 550 -13.55 4.20 -0.34
N THR A 551 -13.82 4.64 -1.57
CA THR A 551 -15.10 4.48 -2.28
C THR A 551 -15.04 3.35 -3.31
N ASN A 552 -16.20 2.92 -3.85
CA ASN A 552 -16.22 1.98 -4.99
C ASN A 552 -15.38 2.51 -6.17
N LEU A 553 -15.52 3.81 -6.49
CA LEU A 553 -14.75 4.46 -7.55
C LEU A 553 -13.24 4.39 -7.29
N THR A 554 -12.76 4.80 -6.11
CA THR A 554 -11.32 4.78 -5.83
C THR A 554 -10.73 3.37 -5.78
N ARG A 555 -11.49 2.37 -5.31
CA ARG A 555 -11.07 0.96 -5.37
C ARG A 555 -11.00 0.45 -6.80
N ALA A 556 -11.97 0.81 -7.66
CA ALA A 556 -11.94 0.48 -9.08
C ALA A 556 -10.75 1.14 -9.79
N LEU A 557 -10.34 2.34 -9.35
CA LEU A 557 -9.13 3.05 -9.79
C LEU A 557 -7.82 2.53 -9.15
N GLY A 558 -7.88 1.41 -8.42
CA GLY A 558 -6.69 0.72 -7.91
C GLY A 558 -6.21 1.17 -6.52
N ARG A 559 -7.01 1.91 -5.73
CA ARG A 559 -6.72 2.12 -4.31
C ARG A 559 -6.85 0.78 -3.56
N PRO A 560 -5.78 0.28 -2.91
CA PRO A 560 -5.83 -1.00 -2.24
C PRO A 560 -6.60 -0.91 -0.92
N ILE A 561 -7.08 -2.06 -0.44
CA ILE A 561 -7.44 -2.24 0.96
C ILE A 561 -6.13 -2.42 1.72
N ARG A 562 -5.90 -1.59 2.75
CA ARG A 562 -4.59 -1.52 3.44
C ARG A 562 -4.48 -2.50 4.59
N ASP A 563 -5.12 -3.66 4.48
CA ASP A 563 -5.01 -4.73 5.46
C ASP A 563 -3.74 -5.58 5.27
N GLN A 564 -3.07 -5.47 4.12
CA GLN A 564 -1.76 -6.05 3.80
C GLN A 564 -0.82 -4.99 3.22
N VAL A 565 0.50 -5.24 3.31
CA VAL A 565 1.51 -4.40 2.66
C VAL A 565 1.26 -4.42 1.16
N THR A 566 1.06 -3.24 0.57
CA THR A 566 0.99 -3.07 -0.89
C THR A 566 2.21 -2.28 -1.35
N SER A 567 3.20 -3.02 -1.87
CA SER A 567 4.47 -2.47 -2.36
C SER A 567 4.37 -1.83 -3.73
N VAL A 568 3.51 -2.39 -4.59
CA VAL A 568 3.26 -1.94 -5.96
C VAL A 568 1.76 -2.06 -6.23
N ARG A 569 1.16 -1.02 -6.80
CA ARG A 569 -0.24 -1.06 -7.25
C ARG A 569 -0.34 -1.67 -8.65
N PRO A 570 -1.34 -2.50 -8.96
CA PRO A 570 -1.60 -2.97 -10.32
C PRO A 570 -1.86 -1.78 -11.25
N ALA A 571 -1.16 -1.72 -12.39
CA ALA A 571 -1.34 -0.67 -13.39
C ALA A 571 -2.29 -1.06 -14.54
N GLN A 572 -2.77 -2.30 -14.58
CA GLN A 572 -3.66 -2.79 -15.63
C GLN A 572 -5.09 -2.29 -15.45
N ALA A 573 -5.80 -2.04 -16.56
CA ALA A 573 -7.19 -1.60 -16.51
C ALA A 573 -8.07 -2.81 -16.21
N THR A 574 -9.05 -2.60 -15.33
CA THR A 574 -10.04 -3.63 -15.03
C THR A 574 -11.38 -3.28 -15.69
N THR A 575 -12.21 -4.29 -15.93
CA THR A 575 -13.59 -4.09 -16.38
C THR A 575 -14.37 -3.23 -15.38
N LEU A 576 -14.15 -3.45 -14.08
CA LEU A 576 -14.76 -2.65 -13.02
C LEU A 576 -14.38 -1.17 -13.13
N GLN A 577 -13.11 -0.85 -13.36
CA GLN A 577 -12.64 0.51 -13.61
C GLN A 577 -13.37 1.13 -14.81
N SER A 578 -13.49 0.38 -15.91
CA SER A 578 -14.13 0.85 -17.14
C SER A 578 -15.60 1.17 -16.91
N LEU A 579 -16.32 0.32 -16.16
CA LEU A 579 -17.73 0.56 -15.80
C LEU A 579 -17.86 1.82 -14.93
N GLU A 580 -17.09 1.92 -13.84
CA GLU A 580 -17.15 3.07 -12.94
C GLU A 580 -16.81 4.41 -13.64
N LEU A 581 -15.90 4.39 -14.63
CA LEU A 581 -15.55 5.58 -15.42
C LEU A 581 -16.58 5.94 -16.52
N VAL A 582 -17.44 5.00 -16.93
CA VAL A 582 -18.44 5.22 -18.00
C VAL A 582 -19.81 5.57 -17.42
N ASN A 583 -20.21 4.93 -16.33
CA ASN A 583 -21.55 5.11 -15.75
C ASN A 583 -21.59 5.03 -14.22
N GLY A 584 -20.44 5.17 -13.55
CA GLY A 584 -20.38 5.16 -12.09
C GLY A 584 -21.16 6.33 -11.47
N ASP A 585 -22.04 6.00 -10.53
CA ASP A 585 -22.87 6.99 -9.82
C ASP A 585 -22.02 8.01 -9.06
N ILE A 586 -20.94 7.56 -8.42
CA ILE A 586 -20.03 8.41 -7.64
C ILE A 586 -19.37 9.44 -8.55
N LEU A 587 -18.82 9.02 -9.69
CA LEU A 587 -18.16 9.94 -10.63
C LEU A 587 -19.18 10.95 -11.18
N THR A 588 -20.34 10.48 -11.63
CA THR A 588 -21.44 11.33 -12.14
C THR A 588 -21.79 12.44 -11.15
N ARG A 589 -21.95 12.08 -9.87
CA ARG A 589 -22.24 13.03 -8.79
C ARG A 589 -21.11 14.02 -8.54
N LEU A 590 -19.85 13.55 -8.51
CA LEU A 590 -18.69 14.42 -8.35
C LEU A 590 -18.61 15.46 -9.47
N LEU A 591 -18.81 15.06 -10.73
CA LEU A 591 -18.76 15.97 -11.87
C LEU A 591 -19.95 16.93 -11.90
N THR A 592 -21.16 16.45 -11.63
CA THR A 592 -22.36 17.31 -11.59
C THR A 592 -22.27 18.36 -10.49
N ARG A 593 -21.83 17.96 -9.30
CA ARG A 593 -21.63 18.89 -8.18
C ARG A 593 -20.46 19.83 -8.45
N GLY A 594 -19.36 19.30 -8.95
CA GLY A 594 -18.17 20.07 -9.31
C GLY A 594 -18.48 21.15 -10.35
N ALA A 595 -19.25 20.82 -11.38
CA ALA A 595 -19.71 21.77 -12.39
C ALA A 595 -20.53 22.90 -11.77
N ARG A 596 -21.53 22.58 -10.94
CA ARG A 596 -22.32 23.59 -10.22
C ARG A 596 -21.44 24.46 -9.32
N ARG A 597 -20.48 23.86 -8.61
CA ARG A 597 -19.57 24.61 -7.72
C ARG A 597 -18.68 25.56 -8.52
N LEU A 598 -18.12 25.09 -9.63
CA LEU A 598 -17.30 25.86 -10.54
C LEU A 598 -18.05 27.09 -11.08
N LEU A 599 -19.35 26.95 -11.35
CA LEU A 599 -20.22 28.05 -11.81
C LEU A 599 -20.78 28.93 -10.67
N GLY A 600 -20.53 28.61 -9.40
CA GLY A 600 -21.14 29.31 -8.26
C GLY A 600 -22.63 29.02 -8.07
N GLU A 601 -23.11 27.91 -8.63
CA GLU A 601 -24.52 27.47 -8.64
C GLU A 601 -24.79 26.31 -7.67
N LEU A 602 -23.76 25.82 -6.95
CA LEU A 602 -23.94 24.74 -5.97
C LEU A 602 -24.72 25.27 -4.77
N PRO A 603 -25.90 24.71 -4.45
CA PRO A 603 -26.68 25.11 -3.28
C PRO A 603 -25.90 24.87 -1.97
N THR A 604 -26.18 25.69 -0.96
CA THR A 604 -25.68 25.46 0.40
C THR A 604 -26.25 24.16 0.95
N GLU A 605 -25.38 23.30 1.49
CA GLU A 605 -25.81 22.04 2.10
C GLU A 605 -26.52 22.31 3.43
N PRO A 606 -27.64 21.61 3.72
CA PRO A 606 -28.33 21.78 4.98
C PRO A 606 -27.47 21.27 6.13
N VAL A 607 -27.51 21.98 7.25
CA VAL A 607 -26.84 21.59 8.49
C VAL A 607 -27.80 20.74 9.32
N SER A 608 -27.31 19.63 9.87
CA SER A 608 -28.12 18.76 10.73
C SER A 608 -28.54 19.50 12.00
N LEU A 609 -29.82 19.47 12.33
CA LEU A 609 -30.39 19.96 13.58
C LEU A 609 -29.90 19.12 14.79
N TYR A 610 -29.61 17.84 14.57
CA TYR A 610 -29.01 16.94 15.55
C TYR A 610 -27.93 16.09 14.90
N ASN A 611 -26.78 15.90 15.53
CA ASN A 611 -25.71 15.04 15.00
C ASN A 611 -24.88 14.44 16.15
N ALA A 612 -25.08 13.14 16.44
CA ALA A 612 -24.34 12.46 17.51
C ALA A 612 -24.02 11.02 17.15
N ALA A 613 -22.89 10.53 17.67
CA ALA A 613 -22.48 9.14 17.53
C ALA A 613 -22.79 8.32 18.80
N VAL A 614 -23.25 7.09 18.61
CA VAL A 614 -23.29 6.02 19.61
C VAL A 614 -22.14 5.08 19.26
N ALA A 615 -21.05 5.22 20.00
CA ALA A 615 -19.76 4.65 19.61
C ALA A 615 -18.93 4.11 20.76
N GLY A 616 -18.05 3.14 20.46
CA GLY A 616 -17.04 2.61 21.38
C GLY A 616 -17.47 1.38 22.18
N ARG A 617 -16.51 0.82 22.95
CA ARG A 617 -16.73 -0.34 23.83
C ARG A 617 -17.75 -0.08 24.95
N TYR A 618 -17.96 1.17 25.31
CA TYR A 618 -18.94 1.62 26.31
C TYR A 618 -19.97 2.56 25.69
N ALA A 619 -20.42 2.24 24.47
CA ALA A 619 -21.41 3.04 23.76
C ALA A 619 -22.62 3.32 24.67
N ALA A 620 -23.09 4.56 24.72
CA ALA A 620 -24.19 4.95 25.59
C ALA A 620 -25.23 5.73 24.78
N ALA A 621 -26.49 5.53 25.13
CA ALA A 621 -27.60 6.28 24.57
C ALA A 621 -27.39 7.79 24.72
N ARG A 622 -27.78 8.55 23.70
CA ARG A 622 -27.67 10.02 23.67
C ARG A 622 -29.05 10.63 23.54
N ALA A 623 -29.40 11.54 24.45
CA ALA A 623 -30.65 12.29 24.36
C ALA A 623 -30.51 13.46 23.39
N PHE A 624 -31.63 13.85 22.77
CA PHE A 624 -31.75 15.04 21.95
C PHE A 624 -33.07 15.74 22.21
N ASP A 625 -33.07 17.05 22.00
CA ASP A 625 -34.27 17.87 22.04
C ASP A 625 -34.03 19.10 21.14
N ILE A 626 -34.66 19.11 19.97
CA ILE A 626 -34.37 20.05 18.87
C ILE A 626 -35.61 20.84 18.45
N ASP A 627 -35.38 22.07 17.99
CA ASP A 627 -36.43 22.95 17.48
C ASP A 627 -36.74 22.57 16.03
N ILE A 628 -38.02 22.37 15.74
CA ILE A 628 -38.53 21.99 14.42
C ILE A 628 -39.70 22.89 14.00
N SER A 629 -39.89 24.03 14.67
CA SER A 629 -41.03 24.93 14.46
C SER A 629 -41.15 25.43 13.01
N ASN A 630 -40.04 25.52 12.28
CA ASN A 630 -39.99 25.92 10.87
C ASN A 630 -39.81 24.76 9.89
N ALA A 631 -39.77 23.51 10.37
CA ALA A 631 -39.57 22.36 9.52
C ALA A 631 -40.88 21.96 8.83
N GLU A 632 -40.84 21.75 7.51
CA GLU A 632 -41.95 21.12 6.79
C GLU A 632 -41.85 19.60 6.80
N ARG A 633 -40.62 19.09 6.78
CA ARG A 633 -40.29 17.68 6.82
C ARG A 633 -39.06 17.46 7.68
N LEU A 634 -38.92 16.25 8.20
CA LEU A 634 -37.73 15.82 8.92
C LEU A 634 -37.13 14.58 8.29
N TRP A 635 -35.82 14.61 8.12
CA TRP A 635 -35.01 13.51 7.64
C TRP A 635 -34.20 12.94 8.81
N LEU A 636 -34.58 11.75 9.27
CA LEU A 636 -33.87 11.00 10.30
C LEU A 636 -32.94 10.01 9.61
N ILE A 637 -31.64 10.24 9.70
CA ILE A 637 -30.63 9.43 9.02
C ILE A 637 -29.76 8.71 10.04
N VAL A 638 -29.47 7.44 9.79
CA VAL A 638 -28.45 6.70 10.53
C VAL A 638 -27.38 6.22 9.57
N ARG A 639 -26.11 6.48 9.91
CA ARG A 639 -24.96 6.09 9.11
C ARG A 639 -23.82 5.57 9.98
N ASP A 640 -23.28 4.44 9.60
CA ASP A 640 -22.06 3.89 10.17
C ASP A 640 -20.84 4.67 9.71
N THR A 641 -19.91 4.84 10.65
CA THR A 641 -18.71 5.66 10.50
C THR A 641 -17.45 4.90 10.93
N GLY A 642 -17.50 3.56 10.95
CA GLY A 642 -16.35 2.72 11.25
C GLY A 642 -16.60 1.59 12.25
N SER A 643 -17.81 1.01 12.31
CA SER A 643 -18.01 -0.17 13.16
C SER A 643 -17.22 -1.35 12.64
N ASN A 644 -16.83 -2.25 13.55
CA ASN A 644 -16.12 -3.48 13.17
C ASN A 644 -16.99 -4.52 12.44
N ALA A 645 -18.30 -4.53 12.71
CA ALA A 645 -19.29 -5.37 12.03
C ALA A 645 -20.58 -4.56 11.80
N PRO A 646 -20.58 -3.60 10.85
CA PRO A 646 -21.69 -2.66 10.64
C PRO A 646 -23.05 -3.34 10.41
N GLU A 647 -23.06 -4.51 9.80
CA GLU A 647 -24.24 -5.33 9.50
C GLU A 647 -24.87 -5.97 10.75
N ARG A 648 -24.11 -6.10 11.84
CA ARG A 648 -24.57 -6.65 13.12
C ARG A 648 -25.01 -5.56 14.10
N ILE A 649 -24.73 -4.29 13.82
CA ILE A 649 -25.14 -3.19 14.69
C ILE A 649 -26.64 -2.95 14.50
N LEU A 650 -27.36 -2.75 15.61
CA LEU A 650 -28.81 -2.57 15.65
C LEU A 650 -29.18 -1.17 16.16
N PRO A 651 -29.08 -0.11 15.33
CA PRO A 651 -29.43 1.26 15.74
C PRO A 651 -30.93 1.45 16.02
N VAL A 652 -31.27 2.29 17.00
CA VAL A 652 -32.66 2.59 17.37
C VAL A 652 -32.85 4.05 17.76
N TRP A 653 -34.00 4.61 17.35
CA TRP A 653 -34.54 5.85 17.90
C TRP A 653 -35.48 5.48 19.06
N THR A 654 -35.16 5.90 20.27
CA THR A 654 -35.84 5.50 21.51
C THR A 654 -36.60 6.68 22.09
N ASP A 655 -37.85 6.48 22.51
CA ASP A 655 -38.70 7.51 23.12
C ASP A 655 -38.82 8.80 22.28
N GLY A 656 -38.74 8.67 20.94
CA GLY A 656 -38.89 9.80 20.04
C GLY A 656 -40.31 10.35 20.09
N ALA A 657 -40.47 11.65 20.29
CA ALA A 657 -41.78 12.31 20.33
C ALA A 657 -41.72 13.73 19.77
N PHE A 658 -42.74 14.08 18.97
CA PHE A 658 -43.03 15.44 18.55
C PHE A 658 -43.82 16.15 19.65
N VAL A 659 -43.50 17.41 19.92
CA VAL A 659 -44.13 18.21 20.98
C VAL A 659 -44.84 19.40 20.35
N HIS A 660 -46.08 19.63 20.73
CA HIS A 660 -46.86 20.81 20.39
C HIS A 660 -46.52 21.99 21.31
N ALA A 661 -46.93 23.21 20.92
CA ALA A 661 -46.70 24.40 21.73
C ALA A 661 -47.37 24.35 23.11
N ASP A 662 -48.43 23.55 23.27
CA ASP A 662 -49.14 23.33 24.54
C ASP A 662 -48.49 22.25 25.44
N GLY A 663 -47.40 21.64 24.98
CA GLY A 663 -46.68 20.58 25.68
C GLY A 663 -47.21 19.16 25.46
N SER A 664 -48.31 18.98 24.74
CA SER A 664 -48.80 17.65 24.33
C SER A 664 -47.82 16.99 23.35
N THR A 665 -47.74 15.66 23.38
CA THR A 665 -46.74 14.91 22.61
C THR A 665 -47.34 13.82 21.73
N VAL A 666 -46.80 13.68 20.52
CA VAL A 666 -47.11 12.60 19.58
C VAL A 666 -45.88 11.70 19.41
N PRO A 667 -45.94 10.42 19.79
CA PRO A 667 -44.80 9.50 19.62
C PRO A 667 -44.39 9.34 18.16
N LEU A 668 -43.09 9.29 17.88
CA LEU A 668 -42.52 9.05 16.54
C LEU A 668 -43.04 7.74 15.94
N ALA A 669 -43.09 6.68 16.75
CA ALA A 669 -43.58 5.36 16.36
C ALA A 669 -45.08 5.34 15.97
N SER A 670 -45.84 6.37 16.36
CA SER A 670 -47.26 6.49 15.99
C SER A 670 -47.47 7.11 14.60
N LEU A 671 -46.43 7.69 14.00
CA LEU A 671 -46.49 8.29 12.67
C LEU A 671 -45.92 7.33 11.63
N THR A 672 -46.56 7.27 10.47
CA THR A 672 -46.02 6.56 9.31
C THR A 672 -45.06 7.49 8.55
N PRO A 673 -43.79 7.10 8.33
CA PRO A 673 -42.88 7.88 7.53
C PRO A 673 -43.24 7.79 6.04
N ARG A 674 -43.00 8.87 5.31
CA ARG A 674 -43.13 8.95 3.85
C ARG A 674 -42.08 8.11 3.12
N ASP A 675 -40.88 8.05 3.68
CA ASP A 675 -39.78 7.19 3.26
C ASP A 675 -39.35 6.37 4.47
N ALA A 676 -39.36 5.04 4.34
CA ALA A 676 -39.09 4.10 5.41
C ALA A 676 -37.81 3.27 5.14
N ALA A 677 -36.90 3.76 4.29
CA ALA A 677 -35.70 3.04 3.92
C ALA A 677 -34.86 2.67 5.15
N GLY A 678 -34.67 1.36 5.36
CA GLY A 678 -33.92 0.83 6.49
C GLY A 678 -34.70 0.71 7.80
N LEU A 679 -36.02 0.92 7.83
CA LEU A 679 -36.83 0.61 9.02
C LEU A 679 -36.78 -0.91 9.34
N ARG A 680 -36.59 -1.27 10.61
CA ARG A 680 -36.71 -2.67 11.09
C ARG A 680 -38.10 -2.86 11.69
N ASP A 681 -38.80 -3.90 11.26
CA ASP A 681 -40.19 -4.21 11.62
C ASP A 681 -41.22 -3.13 11.23
N ALA A 682 -42.49 -3.52 11.08
CA ALA A 682 -43.54 -2.57 10.69
C ALA A 682 -43.87 -1.64 11.86
N ALA A 683 -43.38 -0.40 11.83
CA ALA A 683 -43.88 0.68 12.68
C ALA A 683 -45.35 0.95 12.32
N GLY A 684 -46.25 0.22 12.96
CA GLY A 684 -47.69 0.43 12.91
C GLY A 684 -48.20 0.95 14.25
N PRO A 685 -49.38 1.59 14.28
CA PRO A 685 -49.99 2.05 15.52
C PRO A 685 -50.16 0.87 16.50
N GLY A 686 -49.34 0.84 17.56
CA GLY A 686 -49.27 -0.25 18.54
C GLY A 686 -47.86 -0.83 18.77
N ALA A 687 -46.87 -0.52 17.94
CA ALA A 687 -45.47 -0.81 18.23
C ALA A 687 -44.96 0.10 19.37
N GLY A 688 -44.06 -0.40 20.22
CA GLY A 688 -43.57 0.31 21.41
C GLY A 688 -42.91 1.68 21.12
N ALA A 689 -42.42 2.36 22.16
CA ALA A 689 -41.82 3.71 22.04
C ALA A 689 -40.55 3.82 21.16
N ASN A 690 -40.10 2.71 20.58
CA ASN A 690 -38.86 2.59 19.81
C ASN A 690 -39.13 2.47 18.31
N VAL A 691 -38.28 3.10 17.51
CA VAL A 691 -38.24 2.98 16.05
C VAL A 691 -36.89 2.38 15.67
N PRO A 692 -36.80 1.04 15.57
CA PRO A 692 -35.56 0.35 15.23
C PRO A 692 -35.25 0.47 13.73
N VAL A 693 -33.98 0.67 13.39
CA VAL A 693 -33.53 0.89 11.99
C VAL A 693 -32.26 0.12 11.68
N ARG A 694 -32.01 -0.16 10.40
CA ARG A 694 -30.79 -0.72 9.84
C ARG A 694 -29.78 0.39 9.58
N ASN A 695 -28.54 0.00 9.33
CA ASN A 695 -27.53 0.89 8.78
C ASN A 695 -27.26 0.54 7.29
N PRO A 696 -27.22 1.53 6.38
CA PRO A 696 -27.72 2.90 6.56
C PRO A 696 -29.26 2.90 6.68
N SER A 697 -29.84 3.97 7.25
CA SER A 697 -31.29 4.22 7.17
C SER A 697 -31.61 5.68 6.88
N ARG A 698 -32.78 5.87 6.30
CA ARG A 698 -33.38 7.16 5.96
C ARG A 698 -34.87 7.08 6.23
N LEU A 699 -35.33 7.81 7.25
CA LEU A 699 -36.74 7.99 7.53
C LEU A 699 -37.14 9.43 7.25
N VAL A 700 -38.26 9.65 6.54
CA VAL A 700 -38.77 10.99 6.24
C VAL A 700 -40.17 11.16 6.80
N TYR A 701 -40.38 12.18 7.63
CA TYR A 701 -41.68 12.49 8.22
C TYR A 701 -42.18 13.86 7.75
N ASP A 702 -43.42 13.92 7.25
CA ASP A 702 -44.10 15.19 6.99
C ASP A 702 -44.61 15.77 8.32
N VAL A 703 -44.08 16.94 8.70
CA VAL A 703 -44.44 17.66 9.94
C VAL A 703 -45.19 18.96 9.66
N SER A 704 -45.21 19.40 8.40
CA SER A 704 -45.94 20.59 7.95
C SER A 704 -47.42 20.55 8.34
N GLY A 705 -47.94 21.68 8.84
CA GLY A 705 -49.34 21.84 9.22
C GLY A 705 -49.78 21.08 10.46
N ARG A 706 -48.88 20.35 11.16
CA ARG A 706 -49.21 19.56 12.36
C ARG A 706 -49.03 20.31 13.69
N GLY A 707 -48.48 21.52 13.66
CA GLY A 707 -48.30 22.35 14.86
C GLY A 707 -47.24 21.82 15.84
N PHE A 708 -46.31 21.00 15.37
CA PHE A 708 -45.16 20.56 16.17
C PHE A 708 -44.10 21.65 16.24
N VAL A 709 -43.52 21.85 17.43
CA VAL A 709 -42.47 22.86 17.68
C VAL A 709 -41.16 22.23 18.14
N ARG A 710 -41.19 21.04 18.75
CA ARG A 710 -39.99 20.32 19.19
C ARG A 710 -40.02 18.86 18.77
N PHE A 711 -38.84 18.28 18.60
CA PHE A 711 -38.64 16.84 18.50
C PHE A 711 -37.61 16.40 19.53
N ARG A 712 -38.00 15.49 20.43
CA ARG A 712 -37.15 15.01 21.52
C ARG A 712 -37.14 13.50 21.60
N GLY A 713 -36.07 12.94 22.14
CA GLY A 713 -35.93 11.50 22.32
C GLY A 713 -34.50 11.09 22.64
N ARG A 714 -34.17 9.84 22.36
CA ARG A 714 -32.84 9.27 22.52
C ARG A 714 -32.44 8.47 21.27
N VAL A 715 -31.14 8.33 21.06
CA VAL A 715 -30.55 7.41 20.09
C VAL A 715 -29.69 6.40 20.82
N ASP A 716 -29.79 5.12 20.46
CA ASP A 716 -29.02 4.03 21.07
C ASP A 716 -28.79 2.89 20.06
N ILE A 717 -28.16 1.81 20.52
CA ILE A 717 -28.09 0.52 19.85
C ILE A 717 -28.77 -0.55 20.72
N GLU A 718 -29.51 -1.46 20.10
CA GLU A 718 -30.25 -2.54 20.80
C GLU A 718 -29.40 -3.77 21.07
N ASN A 719 -28.16 -3.82 20.55
CA ASN A 719 -27.23 -4.92 20.83
C ASN A 719 -27.05 -5.11 22.34
N ALA A 720 -26.96 -6.37 22.78
CA ALA A 720 -26.74 -6.70 24.18
C ALA A 720 -25.44 -6.06 24.70
N ARG A 721 -25.49 -5.49 25.91
CA ARG A 721 -24.31 -4.86 26.54
C ARG A 721 -23.13 -5.82 26.71
N ALA A 722 -23.39 -7.12 26.77
CA ALA A 722 -22.36 -8.15 26.81
C ALA A 722 -21.66 -8.36 25.46
N GLU A 723 -22.29 -8.04 24.33
CA GLU A 723 -21.70 -8.10 22.98
C GLU A 723 -20.91 -6.82 22.64
N VAL A 724 -21.41 -5.67 23.09
CA VAL A 724 -20.74 -4.37 22.92
C VAL A 724 -19.47 -4.34 23.78
N GLY A 725 -18.33 -4.07 23.16
CA GLY A 725 -17.02 -4.02 23.81
C GLY A 725 -16.27 -5.36 23.88
N SER A 726 -16.97 -6.48 23.69
CA SER A 726 -16.39 -7.83 23.63
C SER A 726 -16.21 -8.33 22.19
N THR A 727 -17.24 -8.16 21.35
CA THR A 727 -17.24 -8.61 19.94
C THR A 727 -17.69 -7.51 18.98
N LEU A 728 -18.42 -6.51 19.47
CA LEU A 728 -18.88 -5.37 18.68
C LEU A 728 -18.27 -4.07 19.21
N ASN A 729 -17.77 -3.25 18.30
CA ASN A 729 -17.33 -1.88 18.56
C ASN A 729 -18.14 -0.94 17.64
N PRO A 730 -19.34 -0.52 18.05
CA PRO A 730 -20.19 0.34 17.25
C PRO A 730 -19.52 1.69 16.99
N GLN A 731 -19.75 2.27 15.82
CA GLN A 731 -19.41 3.63 15.41
C GLN A 731 -20.56 4.18 14.54
N VAL A 732 -21.77 4.23 15.09
CA VAL A 732 -22.97 4.65 14.35
C VAL A 732 -23.34 6.07 14.71
N ARG A 733 -23.66 6.88 13.71
CA ARG A 733 -24.01 8.30 13.86
C ARG A 733 -25.44 8.55 13.39
N PHE A 734 -26.16 9.35 14.17
CA PHE A 734 -27.55 9.71 13.99
C PHE A 734 -27.66 11.20 13.62
N PHE A 735 -28.49 11.49 12.63
CA PHE A 735 -28.70 12.84 12.11
C PHE A 735 -30.19 13.16 12.01
N VAL A 736 -30.54 14.43 12.21
CA VAL A 736 -31.87 14.97 11.93
C VAL A 736 -31.73 16.25 11.12
N PHE A 737 -32.35 16.31 9.95
CA PHE A 737 -32.38 17.51 9.10
C PHE A 737 -33.82 17.98 8.87
N ASP A 738 -33.98 19.27 8.61
CA ASP A 738 -35.22 19.95 8.20
C ASP A 738 -35.29 20.27 6.69
N ALA A 739 -34.23 19.92 5.96
CA ALA A 739 -34.17 19.90 4.51
C ALA A 739 -33.45 18.62 4.04
N GLU A 740 -33.67 18.23 2.79
CA GLU A 740 -33.08 17.00 2.25
C GLU A 740 -31.55 17.06 2.26
N PRO A 741 -30.87 16.18 3.03
CA PRO A 741 -29.42 16.21 3.13
C PRO A 741 -28.77 15.54 1.91
N ASN A 742 -27.53 15.93 1.64
CA ASN A 742 -26.66 15.18 0.74
C ASN A 742 -26.26 13.85 1.41
N SER A 743 -26.76 12.73 0.90
CA SER A 743 -26.58 11.39 1.49
C SER A 743 -25.12 10.96 1.62
N ASP A 744 -24.22 11.51 0.82
CA ASP A 744 -22.79 11.20 0.86
C ASP A 744 -22.05 12.15 1.80
N ARG A 745 -22.57 13.36 1.96
CA ARG A 745 -22.00 14.42 2.78
C ARG A 745 -23.00 14.96 3.81
N LEU A 746 -23.33 14.11 4.79
CA LEU A 746 -24.20 14.49 5.92
C LEU A 746 -23.55 15.49 6.90
N VAL A 747 -22.24 15.72 6.77
CA VAL A 747 -21.52 16.73 7.56
C VAL A 747 -20.91 17.71 6.56
N PRO A 748 -21.50 18.89 6.36
CA PRO A 748 -20.94 19.86 5.44
C PRO A 748 -19.57 20.33 5.94
N PRO A 749 -18.61 20.58 5.05
CA PRO A 749 -17.28 21.01 5.41
C PRO A 749 -17.25 22.48 5.82
N ALA A 750 -16.30 22.83 6.68
CA ALA A 750 -15.88 24.21 6.88
C ALA A 750 -15.42 24.83 5.54
N PRO A 751 -15.49 26.16 5.37
CA PRO A 751 -15.39 26.80 4.05
C PRO A 751 -14.04 26.65 3.33
N ALA A 752 -12.96 26.27 4.02
CA ALA A 752 -11.60 26.29 3.47
C ALA A 752 -11.24 24.97 2.75
N PRO A 753 -11.24 24.92 1.40
CA PRO A 753 -10.71 23.80 0.64
C PRO A 753 -9.17 23.67 0.74
N PRO A 754 -8.59 22.49 0.42
CA PRO A 754 -7.14 22.28 0.33
C PRO A 754 -6.41 23.26 -0.60
N LEU A 755 -7.06 23.69 -1.68
CA LEU A 755 -6.59 24.76 -2.57
C LEU A 755 -7.65 25.85 -2.65
N GLU A 756 -7.23 27.10 -2.65
CA GLU A 756 -8.12 28.25 -2.83
C GLU A 756 -8.98 28.09 -4.09
N ALA A 757 -10.28 28.30 -3.95
CA ALA A 757 -11.21 28.24 -5.07
C ALA A 757 -11.02 29.47 -5.97
N SER A 758 -10.86 29.22 -7.28
CA SER A 758 -10.88 30.31 -8.27
C SER A 758 -12.27 30.92 -8.38
N ALA A 759 -12.34 32.22 -8.70
CA ALA A 759 -13.63 32.88 -8.96
C ALA A 759 -14.39 32.17 -10.09
N PRO A 760 -15.74 32.06 -10.01
CA PRO A 760 -16.53 31.44 -11.07
C PRO A 760 -16.28 32.11 -12.44
N PRO A 761 -16.13 31.34 -13.53
CA PRO A 761 -15.93 31.90 -14.85
C PRO A 761 -17.20 32.60 -15.34
N GLY A 762 -17.04 33.71 -16.06
CA GLY A 762 -18.12 34.56 -16.55
C GLY A 762 -18.69 34.14 -17.92
N SER A 763 -17.98 33.29 -18.67
CA SER A 763 -18.38 32.86 -20.02
C SER A 763 -18.00 31.41 -20.34
N ALA A 764 -18.62 30.83 -21.37
CA ALA A 764 -18.27 29.50 -21.86
C ALA A 764 -16.78 29.40 -22.27
N GLY A 765 -16.24 30.41 -22.97
CA GLY A 765 -14.84 30.42 -23.38
C GLY A 765 -13.86 30.38 -22.19
N GLU A 766 -14.16 31.11 -21.11
CA GLU A 766 -13.37 31.07 -19.88
C GLU A 766 -13.43 29.71 -19.18
N VAL A 767 -14.59 29.05 -19.18
CA VAL A 767 -14.72 27.67 -18.67
C VAL A 767 -13.81 26.75 -19.48
N VAL A 768 -13.92 26.77 -20.82
CA VAL A 768 -13.13 25.89 -21.69
C VAL A 768 -11.64 26.10 -21.46
N ASP A 769 -11.17 27.35 -21.45
CA ASP A 769 -9.76 27.65 -21.20
C ASP A 769 -9.31 27.12 -19.83
N ARG A 770 -10.09 27.37 -18.78
CA ARG A 770 -9.77 26.90 -17.43
C ARG A 770 -9.68 25.37 -17.38
N LEU A 771 -10.66 24.66 -17.93
CA LEU A 771 -10.71 23.20 -17.89
C LEU A 771 -9.53 22.57 -18.65
N PHE A 772 -9.22 23.06 -19.85
CA PHE A 772 -8.11 22.54 -20.65
C PHE A 772 -6.74 22.79 -19.99
N TRP A 773 -6.52 23.99 -19.45
CA TRP A 773 -5.26 24.31 -18.78
C TRP A 773 -5.05 23.50 -17.51
N ILE A 774 -6.06 23.33 -16.67
CA ILE A 774 -5.89 22.58 -15.42
C ILE A 774 -5.82 21.08 -15.72
N ALA A 775 -6.76 20.52 -16.51
CA ALA A 775 -6.83 19.08 -16.75
C ALA A 775 -5.68 18.57 -17.63
N LEU A 776 -5.35 19.30 -18.71
CA LEU A 776 -4.42 18.84 -19.75
C LEU A 776 -3.12 19.65 -19.83
N SER A 777 -2.96 20.70 -19.02
CA SER A 777 -1.76 21.55 -19.02
C SER A 777 -1.45 22.21 -20.37
N ARG A 778 -2.47 22.46 -21.20
CA ARG A 778 -2.36 23.11 -22.52
C ARG A 778 -3.67 23.82 -22.90
N PRO A 779 -3.66 24.76 -23.87
CA PRO A 779 -4.90 25.31 -24.39
C PRO A 779 -5.66 24.27 -25.27
N PRO A 780 -6.98 24.47 -25.48
CA PRO A 780 -7.73 23.68 -26.45
C PRO A 780 -7.26 23.98 -27.88
N THR A 781 -7.31 22.95 -28.75
CA THR A 781 -7.23 23.17 -30.20
C THR A 781 -8.48 23.91 -30.69
N ALA A 782 -8.44 24.46 -31.91
CA ALA A 782 -9.61 25.15 -32.48
C ALA A 782 -10.85 24.26 -32.61
N ALA A 783 -10.67 22.96 -32.87
CA ALA A 783 -11.77 21.99 -32.95
C ALA A 783 -12.32 21.65 -31.56
N GLU A 784 -11.44 21.39 -30.59
CA GLU A 784 -11.81 21.17 -29.19
C GLU A 784 -12.59 22.37 -28.65
N ARG A 785 -12.10 23.59 -28.87
CA ARG A 785 -12.79 24.82 -28.42
C ARG A 785 -14.22 24.91 -28.95
N ARG A 786 -14.42 24.75 -30.26
CA ARG A 786 -15.76 24.86 -30.87
C ARG A 786 -16.73 23.84 -30.28
N ALA A 787 -16.31 22.57 -30.21
CA ALA A 787 -17.14 21.51 -29.65
C ALA A 787 -17.46 21.73 -28.17
N SER A 788 -16.47 22.18 -27.39
CA SER A 788 -16.67 22.51 -25.97
C SER A 788 -17.62 23.69 -25.78
N GLU A 789 -17.42 24.81 -26.47
CA GLU A 789 -18.28 25.99 -26.34
C GLU A 789 -19.73 25.70 -26.78
N GLU A 790 -19.92 24.87 -27.80
CA GLU A 790 -21.25 24.39 -28.23
C GLU A 790 -21.93 23.53 -27.16
N ALA A 791 -21.19 22.61 -26.53
CA ALA A 791 -21.72 21.76 -25.45
C ALA A 791 -22.08 22.55 -24.18
N LEU A 792 -21.45 23.71 -23.96
CA LEU A 792 -21.73 24.55 -22.79
C LEU A 792 -22.95 25.45 -22.94
N VAL A 793 -23.57 25.54 -24.13
CA VAL A 793 -24.71 26.45 -24.35
C VAL A 793 -25.85 26.11 -23.41
N ASP A 794 -26.33 27.11 -22.66
CA ASP A 794 -27.55 27.02 -21.87
C ASP A 794 -28.72 27.68 -22.62
N PRO A 795 -29.69 26.91 -23.16
CA PRO A 795 -30.83 27.46 -23.88
C PRO A 795 -31.72 28.35 -23.02
N ALA A 796 -31.73 28.13 -21.70
CA ALA A 796 -32.51 28.91 -20.74
C ALA A 796 -31.78 30.18 -20.29
N ARG A 797 -30.44 30.23 -20.40
CA ARG A 797 -29.61 31.37 -19.96
C ARG A 797 -28.57 31.74 -21.04
N PRO A 798 -28.98 32.48 -22.09
CA PRO A 798 -28.08 32.86 -23.17
C PRO A 798 -26.81 33.55 -22.68
N GLY A 799 -25.65 33.09 -23.16
CA GLY A 799 -24.33 33.62 -22.79
C GLY A 799 -23.75 33.08 -21.48
N LYS A 800 -24.51 32.29 -20.71
CA LYS A 800 -24.00 31.56 -19.54
C LYS A 800 -23.78 30.08 -19.87
N PRO A 801 -22.74 29.44 -19.29
CA PRO A 801 -22.53 28.01 -19.44
C PRO A 801 -23.59 27.21 -18.65
N SER A 802 -24.01 26.06 -19.18
CA SER A 802 -24.89 25.11 -18.48
C SER A 802 -24.08 24.22 -17.54
N ALA A 803 -24.58 23.98 -16.32
CA ALA A 803 -23.89 23.08 -15.39
C ALA A 803 -23.80 21.63 -15.89
N GLU A 804 -24.80 21.18 -16.66
CA GLU A 804 -24.81 19.86 -17.31
C GLU A 804 -23.72 19.77 -18.39
N GLY A 805 -23.65 20.76 -19.29
CA GLY A 805 -22.61 20.81 -20.32
C GLY A 805 -21.20 20.90 -19.74
N VAL A 806 -21.02 21.61 -18.61
CA VAL A 806 -19.73 21.62 -17.89
C VAL A 806 -19.40 20.24 -17.33
N ALA A 807 -20.38 19.51 -16.77
CA ALA A 807 -20.17 18.15 -16.26
C ALA A 807 -19.79 17.18 -17.39
N ASP A 808 -20.45 17.27 -18.54
CA ASP A 808 -20.14 16.46 -19.73
C ASP A 808 -18.75 16.76 -20.30
N LEU A 809 -18.39 18.05 -20.40
CA LEU A 809 -17.06 18.45 -20.84
C LEU A 809 -15.96 17.97 -19.87
N LEU A 810 -16.20 18.07 -18.55
CA LEU A 810 -15.32 17.50 -17.55
C LEU A 810 -15.16 16.00 -17.79
N TRP A 811 -16.25 15.26 -17.96
CA TRP A 811 -16.21 13.83 -18.22
C TRP A 811 -15.35 13.51 -19.46
N ALA A 812 -15.58 14.20 -20.57
CA ALA A 812 -14.82 14.01 -21.80
C ALA A 812 -13.32 14.26 -21.63
N LEU A 813 -12.95 15.29 -20.86
CA LEU A 813 -11.55 15.60 -20.55
C LEU A 813 -10.91 14.54 -19.65
N LEU A 814 -11.64 14.03 -18.64
CA LEU A 814 -11.17 12.99 -17.74
C LEU A 814 -10.95 11.64 -18.45
N MET A 815 -11.63 11.40 -19.57
CA MET A 815 -11.44 10.18 -20.39
C MET A 815 -10.24 10.25 -21.32
N LYS A 816 -9.59 11.41 -21.46
CA LYS A 816 -8.40 11.54 -22.31
C LYS A 816 -7.19 10.84 -21.68
N PRO A 817 -6.36 10.13 -22.49
CA PRO A 817 -5.07 9.63 -22.04
C PRO A 817 -4.18 10.74 -21.45
N GLU A 818 -4.20 11.94 -22.04
CA GLU A 818 -3.45 13.11 -21.54
C GLU A 818 -3.83 13.52 -20.11
N PHE A 819 -5.07 13.24 -19.70
CA PHE A 819 -5.49 13.41 -18.32
C PHE A 819 -5.06 12.22 -17.47
N GLN A 820 -5.49 11.00 -17.83
CA GLN A 820 -5.34 9.82 -16.96
C GLN A 820 -3.91 9.35 -16.77
N LEU A 821 -3.00 9.73 -17.67
CA LEU A 821 -1.63 9.22 -17.69
C LEU A 821 -0.61 10.28 -17.25
N VAL A 822 0.47 9.77 -16.67
CA VAL A 822 1.67 10.51 -16.30
C VAL A 822 2.75 10.08 -17.28
N TYR A 823 2.99 10.96 -18.25
CA TYR A 823 3.93 10.78 -19.36
C TYR A 823 5.30 11.30 -19.07
#